data_AF-A0A250X8M6-F1
#
_entry.id   AF-A0A250X8M6-F1
#
_cell.length_a   1.000
_cell.length_b   1.000
_cell.length_c   1.000
_cell.angle_alpha   90.00
_cell.angle_beta   90.00
_cell.angle_gamma   90.00
#
_symmetry.space_group_name_H-M   'P 1'
#
loop_
_entity.id
_entity.type
_entity.pdbx_description
1 polymer ?
#
loop_
_entity_poly.entity_id
_entity_poly.type
_entity_poly.pdbx_seq_one_letter_code
_entity_poly.pdbx_strand_id
1 'polypeptide(L)'
;MPKSLGFDDNLLEWSDKLPKEEKELPATRKTEEEIKAFTVDEGLTEVERSVLYLNGGHILQQRQAITNLPSVIKVKGKTAWDAVHPALKLALNKLDAEAHIDVAVAFCTICNERMMAHAELQHALLPIISRNLSKEGSEEEIAAWLDALFALMPLLKKETLISELVPLALTKGASEERPLSRCIFAHMLGPLALHLGKDIFEEQFLSKALRMCQDVDFHVRMAMCEQLDSIGKCVGQQLTSSKVFDELLELLQDEELKVSMVAFKAMSMLLWQLSPEVRRERAMPVLRHHMQHLSQDILMQQCIAKLFGTILTAVRYEMQTDDYYLFCGCFRHLATSNDAETRALCARQVLSSANATNVAALSANTSFSSSLKAGSGSSGYMLYFHDIFLSLTIDPAEGVRQAAAEQLPGIMKLVPVKEVASVFKNTLLKLLRDDSLNVSSAILPHLVNALTLISEGLEVKGAREAALGDVAAALVDLEAQCSLKARWRPQRMLASCFPAFVKLFSKEQMAEHFLPMVFRWLSPSAAAVLRPHAAEGMALLLRHGLREKQRAEVYMKLIRVFARGKTFSQRIAFIQVAQYIIKSFSSKYVREWVFDLCMELMYDQVPIVRLQVTPLLPALKQGLRIPEDIDLLERLNNAMSNAVMDDDRDVNSAGCSINDAFKRVPVCMGGGMQAAVEPEANEAGVCFESIDMQREAEENICAAFTQEEAKEIRLEILQLGIKKKAVSTASTATDHVTAGGAGRRSVELSRSSSMGSHGSVGILGRTISLGSTSRAAVSSLVGTAPTSMMSPLASAVASVVVALPPAMKGAGVANRREVQNSSTPPVGRATGPSTGAGSHTKSSILSPSSAMAAGSPVKGSNPSPSSALATGSHNIKSVHPPSAIAGSPNKSTSSSMVVKPGSSQTSLAALARSNSFTSSRPSASATQLTSVSASGKSGPVPSIASSRSGSTGTAITSGSRPGLSTAAGAPSTARLPVLKK
;
A
#
# COMPACT_ATOMS: atom_id res chain seq x y z
N MET A 1 5.07 17.30 18.70
CA MET A 1 3.80 17.98 18.35
C MET A 1 2.79 17.68 19.44
N PRO A 2 2.03 18.66 19.95
CA PRO A 2 0.82 18.40 20.72
C PRO A 2 -0.20 17.67 19.84
N LYS A 3 -1.14 16.93 20.46
CA LYS A 3 -2.29 16.39 19.72
C LYS A 3 -3.20 17.55 19.36
N SER A 4 -3.51 17.72 18.08
CA SER A 4 -4.55 18.65 17.64
C SER A 4 -5.90 18.24 18.22
N LEU A 5 -6.74 19.22 18.59
CA LEU A 5 -8.15 18.98 18.88
C LEU A 5 -8.78 18.22 17.72
N GLY A 6 -9.42 17.09 18.03
CA GLY A 6 -10.05 16.22 17.04
C GLY A 6 -11.27 16.89 16.44
N PHE A 7 -11.10 17.50 15.27
CA PHE A 7 -12.20 17.57 14.32
C PHE A 7 -12.47 16.15 13.84
N ASP A 8 -13.74 15.75 13.88
CA ASP A 8 -14.15 14.44 13.39
C ASP A 8 -14.21 14.49 11.86
N ASP A 9 -13.10 14.12 11.21
CA ASP A 9 -12.97 14.14 9.74
C ASP A 9 -14.03 13.24 9.04
N ASN A 10 -14.71 12.37 9.79
CA ASN A 10 -15.78 11.49 9.29
C ASN A 10 -17.11 12.22 9.02
N LEU A 11 -17.32 13.45 9.53
CA LEU A 11 -18.65 14.08 9.58
C LEU A 11 -19.26 14.42 8.20
N LEU A 12 -18.52 14.20 7.10
CA LEU A 12 -18.95 14.44 5.73
C LEU A 12 -18.38 13.44 4.70
N GLU A 13 -17.96 12.24 5.14
CA GLU A 13 -17.80 11.13 4.18
C GLU A 13 -19.18 10.65 3.72
N TRP A 14 -19.58 11.03 2.50
CA TRP A 14 -20.56 10.25 1.75
C TRP A 14 -20.03 8.82 1.61
N SER A 15 -20.85 7.84 1.97
CA SER A 15 -20.47 6.44 1.87
C SER A 15 -20.43 5.99 0.40
N ASP A 16 -19.30 6.22 -0.27
CA ASP A 16 -19.00 5.86 -1.67
C ASP A 16 -18.95 4.34 -1.95
N LYS A 17 -19.71 3.55 -1.18
CA LYS A 17 -20.08 2.16 -1.48
C LYS A 17 -21.28 2.11 -2.42
N LEU A 18 -21.16 2.76 -3.58
CA LEU A 18 -21.91 2.31 -4.76
C LEU A 18 -21.54 0.84 -5.02
N PRO A 19 -22.52 -0.08 -5.19
CA PRO A 19 -22.23 -1.46 -5.53
C PRO A 19 -21.38 -1.53 -6.81
N LYS A 20 -20.27 -2.27 -6.78
CA LYS A 20 -19.36 -2.41 -7.93
C LYS A 20 -19.88 -3.33 -9.04
N GLU A 21 -21.10 -3.82 -8.90
CA GLU A 21 -21.74 -4.74 -9.83
C GLU A 21 -23.13 -4.23 -10.18
N GLU A 22 -23.27 -3.59 -11.33
CA GLU A 22 -24.53 -3.67 -12.07
C GLU A 22 -24.67 -5.12 -12.54
N LYS A 23 -25.23 -5.99 -11.68
CA LYS A 23 -25.61 -7.33 -12.09
C LYS A 23 -26.71 -7.20 -13.15
N GLU A 24 -26.40 -7.69 -14.36
CA GLU A 24 -27.36 -7.75 -15.46
C GLU A 24 -28.66 -8.39 -14.96
N LEU A 25 -29.79 -7.72 -15.19
CA LEU A 25 -31.11 -8.23 -14.80
C LEU A 25 -31.34 -9.57 -15.51
N PRO A 26 -31.58 -10.68 -14.77
CA PRO A 26 -31.79 -11.98 -15.39
C PRO A 26 -32.91 -11.93 -16.42
N ALA A 27 -32.62 -12.40 -17.64
CA ALA A 27 -33.54 -12.34 -18.78
C ALA A 27 -34.84 -13.16 -18.57
N THR A 28 -34.89 -13.99 -17.53
CA THR A 28 -36.07 -14.68 -17.03
C THR A 28 -36.44 -14.16 -15.64
N ARG A 29 -37.70 -13.75 -15.47
CA ARG A 29 -38.26 -13.48 -14.12
C ARG A 29 -38.44 -14.82 -13.39
N LYS A 30 -38.12 -14.85 -12.10
CA LYS A 30 -38.46 -15.97 -11.22
C LYS A 30 -39.97 -16.21 -11.23
N THR A 31 -40.36 -17.48 -11.15
CA THR A 31 -41.77 -17.89 -11.09
C THR A 31 -42.43 -17.42 -9.79
N GLU A 32 -43.76 -17.33 -9.75
CA GLU A 32 -44.48 -17.07 -8.50
C GLU A 32 -44.22 -18.14 -7.43
N GLU A 33 -43.99 -19.39 -7.85
CA GLU A 33 -43.72 -20.52 -6.97
C GLU A 33 -42.34 -20.39 -6.32
N GLU A 34 -41.29 -20.03 -7.09
CA GLU A 34 -39.99 -19.64 -6.54
C GLU A 34 -40.11 -18.41 -5.64
N ILE A 35 -40.82 -17.36 -6.06
CA ILE A 35 -40.98 -16.14 -5.25
C ILE A 35 -41.63 -16.48 -3.91
N LYS A 36 -42.68 -17.31 -3.88
CA LYS A 36 -43.32 -17.79 -2.64
C LYS A 36 -42.38 -18.66 -1.80
N ALA A 37 -41.58 -19.54 -2.42
CA ALA A 37 -40.58 -20.37 -1.72
C ALA A 37 -39.38 -19.58 -1.18
N PHE A 38 -39.06 -18.43 -1.79
CA PHE A 38 -38.02 -17.49 -1.32
C PHE A 38 -38.57 -16.36 -0.45
N THR A 39 -39.89 -16.24 -0.26
CA THR A 39 -40.51 -15.24 0.63
C THR A 39 -40.32 -15.67 2.08
N VAL A 40 -39.83 -14.74 2.90
CA VAL A 40 -39.43 -14.96 4.28
C VAL A 40 -40.02 -13.83 5.10
N ASP A 41 -40.53 -14.14 6.29
CA ASP A 41 -41.14 -13.15 7.18
C ASP A 41 -40.16 -12.01 7.52
N GLU A 42 -40.60 -10.77 7.26
CA GLU A 42 -39.84 -9.55 7.52
C GLU A 42 -39.68 -9.31 9.04
N GLY A 43 -40.60 -9.81 9.86
CA GLY A 43 -40.55 -9.71 11.32
C GLY A 43 -39.45 -10.52 12.01
N LEU A 44 -38.81 -11.46 11.31
CA LEU A 44 -37.72 -12.28 11.87
C LEU A 44 -36.46 -11.46 12.14
N THR A 45 -35.84 -11.66 13.30
CA THR A 45 -34.48 -11.12 13.54
C THR A 45 -33.45 -11.87 12.71
N GLU A 46 -32.26 -11.28 12.51
CA GLU A 46 -31.20 -11.92 11.72
C GLU A 46 -30.75 -13.29 12.28
N VAL A 47 -30.84 -13.50 13.59
CA VAL A 47 -30.56 -14.79 14.23
C VAL A 47 -31.55 -15.85 13.77
N GLU A 48 -32.85 -15.56 13.86
CA GLU A 48 -33.93 -16.48 13.49
C GLU A 48 -33.94 -16.73 11.98
N ARG A 49 -33.66 -15.71 11.18
CA ARG A 49 -33.49 -15.81 9.73
C ARG A 49 -32.32 -16.73 9.36
N SER A 50 -31.16 -16.60 10.01
CA SER A 50 -30.03 -17.50 9.81
C SER A 50 -30.31 -18.94 10.25
N VAL A 51 -31.00 -19.13 11.38
CA VAL A 51 -31.46 -20.45 11.85
C VAL A 51 -32.42 -21.10 10.83
N LEU A 52 -33.40 -20.34 10.34
CA LEU A 52 -34.36 -20.79 9.34
C LEU A 52 -33.67 -21.22 8.04
N TYR A 53 -32.73 -20.40 7.54
CA TYR A 53 -32.02 -20.67 6.29
C TYR A 53 -31.14 -21.93 6.39
N LEU A 54 -30.41 -22.11 7.50
CA LEU A 54 -29.58 -23.29 7.75
C LEU A 54 -30.43 -24.57 7.96
N ASN A 55 -31.63 -24.44 8.54
CA ASN A 55 -32.56 -25.56 8.75
C ASN A 55 -33.35 -25.95 7.48
N GLY A 56 -32.64 -26.14 6.36
CA GLY A 56 -33.22 -26.67 5.13
C GLY A 56 -33.80 -25.63 4.15
N GLY A 57 -33.44 -24.35 4.31
CA GLY A 57 -33.64 -23.36 3.24
C GLY A 57 -32.83 -23.69 1.99
N HIS A 58 -33.03 -22.95 0.90
CA HIS A 58 -32.32 -23.15 -0.36
C HIS A 58 -30.80 -22.90 -0.21
N ILE A 59 -29.96 -23.52 -1.05
CA ILE A 59 -28.48 -23.41 -0.93
C ILE A 59 -27.98 -21.94 -0.94
N LEU A 60 -28.60 -21.06 -1.73
CA LEU A 60 -28.29 -19.62 -1.72
C LEU A 60 -28.67 -18.92 -0.40
N GLN A 61 -29.76 -19.34 0.25
CA GLN A 61 -30.14 -18.83 1.59
C GLN A 61 -29.18 -19.36 2.65
N GLN A 62 -28.80 -20.64 2.59
CA GLN A 62 -27.79 -21.25 3.47
C GLN A 62 -26.45 -20.49 3.37
N ARG A 63 -25.93 -20.28 2.16
CA ARG A 63 -24.68 -19.52 1.93
C ARG A 63 -24.80 -18.06 2.40
N GLN A 64 -25.95 -17.41 2.23
CA GLN A 64 -26.17 -16.05 2.76
C GLN A 64 -26.21 -16.01 4.30
N ALA A 65 -26.73 -17.04 4.96
CA ALA A 65 -26.68 -17.16 6.42
C ALA A 65 -25.27 -17.45 6.94
N ILE A 66 -24.48 -18.22 6.18
CA ILE A 66 -23.08 -18.53 6.47
C ILE A 66 -22.20 -17.28 6.33
N THR A 67 -22.28 -16.57 5.20
CA THR A 67 -21.45 -15.38 4.96
C THR A 67 -21.82 -14.19 5.86
N ASN A 68 -23.09 -14.09 6.29
CA ASN A 68 -23.50 -13.09 7.30
C ASN A 68 -23.28 -13.54 8.76
N LEU A 69 -22.85 -14.78 9.01
CA LEU A 69 -22.65 -15.31 10.37
C LEU A 69 -21.73 -14.43 11.25
N PRO A 70 -20.62 -13.86 10.74
CA PRO A 70 -19.81 -12.94 11.52
C PRO A 70 -20.58 -11.69 11.95
N SER A 71 -21.38 -11.09 11.06
CA SER A 71 -22.23 -9.93 11.39
C SER A 71 -23.20 -10.24 12.54
N VAL A 72 -23.89 -11.38 12.46
CA VAL A 72 -24.91 -11.79 13.44
C VAL A 72 -24.27 -12.05 14.82
N ILE A 73 -23.09 -12.65 14.86
CA ILE A 73 -22.33 -12.86 16.11
C ILE A 73 -21.74 -11.54 16.62
N LYS A 74 -21.28 -10.63 15.75
CA LYS A 74 -20.74 -9.31 16.15
C LYS A 74 -21.77 -8.45 16.91
N VAL A 75 -23.06 -8.61 16.64
CA VAL A 75 -24.14 -7.86 17.31
C VAL A 75 -24.58 -8.48 18.65
N LYS A 76 -24.66 -9.82 18.76
CA LYS A 76 -25.23 -10.50 19.95
C LYS A 76 -24.26 -11.46 20.67
N GLY A 77 -23.01 -11.52 20.23
CA GLY A 77 -21.95 -12.39 20.75
C GLY A 77 -22.37 -13.86 20.80
N LYS A 78 -21.97 -14.52 21.89
CA LYS A 78 -22.29 -15.92 22.20
C LYS A 78 -23.77 -16.28 22.06
N THR A 79 -24.68 -15.37 22.42
CA THR A 79 -26.13 -15.67 22.38
C THR A 79 -26.67 -15.90 20.96
N ALA A 80 -26.06 -15.28 19.94
CA ALA A 80 -26.34 -15.61 18.54
C ALA A 80 -25.69 -16.95 18.15
N TRP A 81 -24.46 -17.21 18.60
CA TRP A 81 -23.80 -18.49 18.32
C TRP A 81 -24.58 -19.67 18.89
N ASP A 82 -24.99 -19.62 20.16
CA ASP A 82 -25.71 -20.71 20.84
C ASP A 82 -27.05 -21.03 20.15
N ALA A 83 -27.70 -20.03 19.53
CA ALA A 83 -28.90 -20.19 18.73
C ALA A 83 -28.65 -20.75 17.32
N VAL A 84 -27.58 -20.30 16.63
CA VAL A 84 -27.29 -20.68 15.24
C VAL A 84 -26.50 -21.98 15.13
N HIS A 85 -25.64 -22.30 16.10
CA HIS A 85 -24.76 -23.47 16.10
C HIS A 85 -25.49 -24.81 15.85
N PRO A 86 -26.65 -25.12 16.46
CA PRO A 86 -27.35 -26.38 16.19
C PRO A 86 -27.75 -26.54 14.72
N ALA A 87 -28.28 -25.47 14.11
CA ALA A 87 -28.67 -25.46 12.70
C ALA A 87 -27.45 -25.59 11.78
N LEU A 88 -26.38 -24.83 12.04
CA LEU A 88 -25.12 -24.90 11.30
C LEU A 88 -24.48 -26.30 11.36
N LYS A 89 -24.49 -26.93 12.55
CA LYS A 89 -23.95 -28.29 12.77
C LYS A 89 -24.72 -29.38 12.03
N LEU A 90 -26.03 -29.18 11.81
CA LEU A 90 -26.87 -30.04 10.97
C LEU A 90 -26.63 -29.79 9.48
N ALA A 91 -26.50 -28.51 9.08
CA ALA A 91 -26.22 -28.12 7.70
C ALA A 91 -24.87 -28.66 7.20
N LEU A 92 -23.80 -28.61 8.03
CA LEU A 92 -22.43 -29.11 7.79
C LEU A 92 -22.29 -30.64 7.54
N ASN A 93 -23.39 -31.33 7.22
CA ASN A 93 -23.43 -32.70 6.70
C ASN A 93 -24.18 -32.81 5.35
N LYS A 94 -24.61 -31.68 4.77
CA LYS A 94 -25.40 -31.55 3.53
C LYS A 94 -24.95 -30.39 2.63
N LEU A 95 -24.04 -29.53 3.10
CA LEU A 95 -23.44 -28.45 2.32
C LEU A 95 -22.54 -29.01 1.21
N ASP A 96 -22.36 -28.20 0.16
CA ASP A 96 -21.35 -28.42 -0.87
C ASP A 96 -19.96 -27.86 -0.43
N ALA A 97 -18.93 -28.16 -1.21
CA ALA A 97 -17.55 -27.73 -0.92
C ALA A 97 -17.43 -26.20 -0.84
N GLU A 98 -18.11 -25.45 -1.71
CA GLU A 98 -18.10 -23.98 -1.67
C GLU A 98 -18.71 -23.45 -0.36
N ALA A 99 -19.85 -23.98 0.09
CA ALA A 99 -20.43 -23.57 1.36
C ALA A 99 -19.61 -24.07 2.58
N HIS A 100 -18.89 -25.19 2.45
CA HIS A 100 -17.91 -25.61 3.47
C HIS A 100 -16.75 -24.62 3.59
N ILE A 101 -16.23 -24.10 2.47
CA ILE A 101 -15.23 -23.03 2.43
C ILE A 101 -15.80 -21.73 3.02
N ASP A 102 -17.02 -21.33 2.67
CA ASP A 102 -17.68 -20.14 3.23
C ASP A 102 -17.80 -20.19 4.76
N VAL A 103 -18.08 -21.37 5.35
CA VAL A 103 -18.13 -21.52 6.83
C VAL A 103 -16.76 -21.35 7.45
N ALA A 104 -15.72 -21.92 6.84
CA ALA A 104 -14.36 -21.80 7.34
C ALA A 104 -13.85 -20.34 7.26
N VAL A 105 -14.13 -19.64 6.15
CA VAL A 105 -13.85 -18.20 6.00
C VAL A 105 -14.60 -17.37 7.04
N ALA A 106 -15.88 -17.66 7.30
CA ALA A 106 -16.63 -17.01 8.37
C ALA A 106 -16.00 -17.24 9.76
N PHE A 107 -15.49 -18.45 10.03
CA PHE A 107 -14.76 -18.75 11.28
C PHE A 107 -13.44 -17.97 11.38
N CYS A 108 -12.69 -17.81 10.27
CA CYS A 108 -11.52 -16.92 10.24
C CYS A 108 -11.89 -15.49 10.65
N THR A 109 -12.98 -14.93 10.12
CA THR A 109 -13.46 -13.58 10.49
C THR A 109 -13.84 -13.50 11.97
N ILE A 110 -14.57 -14.48 12.49
CA ILE A 110 -15.01 -14.54 13.89
C ILE A 110 -13.82 -14.59 14.86
N CYS A 111 -12.77 -15.36 14.54
CA CYS A 111 -11.52 -15.42 15.30
C CYS A 111 -10.72 -14.11 15.21
N ASN A 112 -10.50 -13.60 13.99
CA ASN A 112 -9.66 -12.42 13.75
C ASN A 112 -10.26 -11.13 14.34
N GLU A 113 -11.58 -10.95 14.26
CA GLU A 113 -12.28 -9.84 14.93
C GLU A 113 -12.60 -10.11 16.41
N ARG A 114 -12.27 -11.31 16.93
CA ARG A 114 -12.46 -11.73 18.33
C ARG A 114 -13.91 -11.54 18.84
N MET A 115 -14.88 -11.98 18.05
CA MET A 115 -16.31 -11.70 18.28
C MET A 115 -16.93 -12.42 19.49
N MET A 116 -16.20 -13.35 20.13
CA MET A 116 -16.55 -14.04 21.37
C MET A 116 -15.30 -14.20 22.25
N ALA A 117 -15.45 -14.55 23.53
CA ALA A 117 -14.28 -14.74 24.40
C ALA A 117 -13.42 -15.93 23.94
N HIS A 118 -12.12 -15.91 24.20
CA HIS A 118 -11.17 -16.95 23.72
C HIS A 118 -11.60 -18.38 24.10
N ALA A 119 -12.07 -18.60 25.33
CA ALA A 119 -12.56 -19.90 25.77
C ALA A 119 -13.86 -20.32 25.06
N GLU A 120 -14.69 -19.36 24.64
CA GLU A 120 -15.92 -19.61 23.90
C GLU A 120 -15.61 -19.96 22.45
N LEU A 121 -14.72 -19.21 21.79
CA LEU A 121 -14.19 -19.54 20.46
C LEU A 121 -13.56 -20.94 20.44
N GLN A 122 -12.77 -21.28 21.47
CA GLN A 122 -12.21 -22.61 21.68
C GLN A 122 -13.32 -23.70 21.73
N HIS A 123 -14.31 -23.57 22.62
CA HIS A 123 -15.36 -24.59 22.75
C HIS A 123 -16.32 -24.63 21.56
N ALA A 124 -16.54 -23.50 20.88
CA ALA A 124 -17.43 -23.37 19.74
C ALA A 124 -16.86 -23.97 18.45
N LEU A 125 -15.63 -23.56 18.10
CA LEU A 125 -15.10 -23.72 16.74
C LEU A 125 -14.16 -24.92 16.61
N LEU A 126 -13.31 -25.18 17.61
CA LEU A 126 -12.32 -26.26 17.58
C LEU A 126 -12.94 -27.64 17.26
N PRO A 127 -14.06 -28.07 17.89
CA PRO A 127 -14.66 -29.38 17.59
C PRO A 127 -15.23 -29.48 16.17
N ILE A 128 -15.62 -28.35 15.57
CA ILE A 128 -16.15 -28.31 14.20
C ILE A 128 -14.99 -28.41 13.20
N ILE A 129 -13.95 -27.60 13.41
CA ILE A 129 -12.74 -27.54 12.58
C ILE A 129 -12.03 -28.89 12.59
N SER A 130 -11.72 -29.44 13.78
CA SER A 130 -11.09 -30.76 13.92
C SER A 130 -11.91 -31.88 13.26
N ARG A 131 -13.25 -31.83 13.37
CA ARG A 131 -14.13 -32.82 12.72
C ARG A 131 -14.08 -32.71 11.20
N ASN A 132 -14.05 -31.50 10.64
CA ASN A 132 -14.05 -31.31 9.19
C ASN A 132 -12.67 -31.60 8.58
N LEU A 133 -11.56 -31.22 9.24
CA LEU A 133 -10.21 -31.71 8.93
C LEU A 133 -10.07 -33.23 9.06
N SER A 134 -10.94 -33.88 9.85
CA SER A 134 -10.98 -35.35 9.97
C SER A 134 -11.71 -36.04 8.80
N LYS A 135 -12.60 -35.35 8.09
CA LYS A 135 -13.34 -35.89 6.93
C LYS A 135 -12.43 -35.98 5.69
N GLU A 136 -12.96 -36.65 4.66
CA GLU A 136 -12.55 -36.44 3.26
C GLU A 136 -13.23 -35.18 2.71
N GLY A 137 -12.51 -34.44 1.87
CA GLY A 137 -12.90 -33.18 1.23
C GLY A 137 -11.84 -32.77 0.21
N SER A 138 -12.07 -31.68 -0.52
CA SER A 138 -11.10 -31.17 -1.51
C SER A 138 -9.88 -30.49 -0.87
N GLU A 139 -8.84 -30.22 -1.66
CA GLU A 139 -7.66 -29.48 -1.19
C GLU A 139 -8.03 -28.04 -0.76
N GLU A 140 -8.96 -27.41 -1.48
CA GLU A 140 -9.48 -26.07 -1.18
C GLU A 140 -10.32 -26.05 0.10
N GLU A 141 -11.18 -27.07 0.33
CA GLU A 141 -11.89 -27.22 1.61
C GLU A 141 -10.90 -27.35 2.77
N ILE A 142 -9.90 -28.22 2.62
CA ILE A 142 -8.90 -28.49 3.66
C ILE A 142 -8.03 -27.27 3.92
N ALA A 143 -7.63 -26.52 2.90
CA ALA A 143 -6.93 -25.25 3.04
C ALA A 143 -7.76 -24.24 3.84
N ALA A 144 -9.05 -24.08 3.52
CA ALA A 144 -9.93 -23.18 4.27
C ALA A 144 -10.13 -23.63 5.73
N TRP A 145 -10.29 -24.93 6.00
CA TRP A 145 -10.37 -25.45 7.38
C TRP A 145 -9.05 -25.33 8.15
N LEU A 146 -7.90 -25.37 7.47
CA LEU A 146 -6.58 -25.07 8.04
C LEU A 146 -6.45 -23.57 8.37
N ASP A 147 -6.85 -22.66 7.49
CA ASP A 147 -6.88 -21.22 7.79
C ASP A 147 -7.79 -20.90 8.98
N ALA A 148 -8.95 -21.56 9.10
CA ALA A 148 -9.83 -21.44 10.26
C ALA A 148 -9.17 -21.97 11.54
N LEU A 149 -8.40 -23.06 11.46
CA LEU A 149 -7.59 -23.56 12.56
C LEU A 149 -6.48 -22.56 12.95
N PHE A 150 -5.78 -21.99 11.97
CA PHE A 150 -4.66 -21.07 12.20
C PHE A 150 -5.11 -19.71 12.72
N ALA A 151 -6.30 -19.23 12.35
CA ALA A 151 -6.93 -18.06 12.98
C ALA A 151 -7.34 -18.33 14.44
N LEU A 152 -7.73 -19.56 14.77
CA LEU A 152 -8.11 -19.96 16.14
C LEU A 152 -6.89 -20.26 17.03
N MET A 153 -5.82 -20.84 16.49
CA MET A 153 -4.69 -21.39 17.26
C MET A 153 -4.03 -20.39 18.23
N PRO A 154 -3.78 -19.11 17.89
CA PRO A 154 -3.24 -18.11 18.81
C PRO A 154 -4.18 -17.70 19.96
N LEU A 155 -5.45 -18.11 19.90
CA LEU A 155 -6.46 -17.82 20.92
C LEU A 155 -6.61 -18.98 21.93
N LEU A 156 -6.11 -20.17 21.58
CA LEU A 156 -6.19 -21.39 22.41
C LEU A 156 -5.18 -21.36 23.57
N LYS A 157 -5.53 -22.06 24.66
CA LYS A 157 -4.60 -22.32 25.76
C LYS A 157 -3.55 -23.36 25.37
N LYS A 158 -2.33 -23.26 25.91
CA LYS A 158 -1.23 -24.20 25.61
C LYS A 158 -1.60 -25.64 25.95
N GLU A 159 -2.34 -25.85 27.05
CA GLU A 159 -2.83 -27.15 27.48
C GLU A 159 -3.76 -27.77 26.42
N THR A 160 -4.57 -26.94 25.75
CA THR A 160 -5.49 -27.37 24.67
C THR A 160 -4.74 -27.66 23.37
N LEU A 161 -3.68 -26.91 23.05
CA LEU A 161 -2.80 -27.26 21.92
C LEU A 161 -2.22 -28.66 22.12
N ILE A 162 -1.76 -28.98 23.33
CA ILE A 162 -1.19 -30.28 23.70
C ILE A 162 -2.26 -31.38 23.77
N SER A 163 -3.45 -31.12 24.30
CA SER A 163 -4.47 -32.15 24.51
C SER A 163 -5.34 -32.46 23.29
N GLU A 164 -5.57 -31.49 22.39
CA GLU A 164 -6.46 -31.63 21.23
C GLU A 164 -5.68 -31.64 19.90
N LEU A 165 -4.81 -30.65 19.69
CA LEU A 165 -4.16 -30.46 18.37
C LEU A 165 -2.96 -31.36 18.14
N VAL A 166 -2.18 -31.69 19.19
CA VAL A 166 -1.07 -32.65 19.06
C VAL A 166 -1.59 -34.04 18.67
N PRO A 167 -2.62 -34.62 19.33
CA PRO A 167 -3.22 -35.89 18.88
C PRO A 167 -3.80 -35.81 17.46
N LEU A 168 -4.56 -34.75 17.13
CA LEU A 168 -5.12 -34.57 15.77
C LEU A 168 -4.02 -34.58 14.70
N ALA A 169 -2.95 -33.82 14.91
CA ALA A 169 -1.80 -33.80 14.01
C ALA A 169 -1.16 -35.20 13.91
N LEU A 170 -0.80 -35.80 15.05
CA LEU A 170 -0.12 -37.10 15.09
C LEU A 170 -0.91 -38.20 14.37
N THR A 171 -2.24 -38.21 14.51
CA THR A 171 -3.17 -39.07 13.76
C THR A 171 -3.09 -38.78 12.26
N LYS A 172 -3.24 -37.51 11.85
CA LYS A 172 -3.29 -37.14 10.42
C LYS A 172 -2.00 -37.44 9.65
N GLY A 173 -0.86 -37.38 10.32
CA GLY A 173 0.44 -37.78 9.77
C GLY A 173 0.77 -39.27 9.92
N ALA A 174 -0.18 -40.17 10.20
CA ALA A 174 0.11 -41.61 10.23
C ALA A 174 0.64 -42.09 8.87
N SER A 175 1.45 -43.16 8.85
CA SER A 175 2.06 -43.67 7.61
C SER A 175 1.04 -44.33 6.69
N GLU A 176 -0.05 -44.84 7.28
CA GLU A 176 -1.19 -45.49 6.66
C GLU A 176 -2.24 -44.50 6.13
N GLU A 177 -2.16 -43.22 6.55
CA GLU A 177 -3.06 -42.16 6.11
C GLU A 177 -2.76 -41.70 4.68
N ARG A 178 -3.77 -41.10 4.02
CA ARG A 178 -3.66 -40.65 2.62
C ARG A 178 -2.70 -39.46 2.48
N PRO A 179 -2.04 -39.23 1.32
CA PRO A 179 -1.12 -38.11 1.14
C PRO A 179 -1.68 -36.75 1.59
N LEU A 180 -2.91 -36.42 1.19
CA LEU A 180 -3.61 -35.19 1.59
C LEU A 180 -3.82 -35.07 3.13
N SER A 181 -3.97 -36.19 3.85
CA SER A 181 -3.99 -36.20 5.32
C SER A 181 -2.59 -35.96 5.90
N ARG A 182 -1.55 -36.51 5.28
CA ARG A 182 -0.15 -36.24 5.67
C ARG A 182 0.23 -34.77 5.38
N CYS A 183 -0.32 -34.15 4.33
CA CYS A 183 -0.25 -32.70 4.10
C CYS A 183 -0.95 -31.88 5.21
N ILE A 184 -2.10 -32.33 5.75
CA ILE A 184 -2.73 -31.68 6.93
C ILE A 184 -1.76 -31.65 8.12
N PHE A 185 -1.13 -32.79 8.45
CA PHE A 185 -0.11 -32.83 9.50
C PHE A 185 1.03 -31.86 9.22
N ALA A 186 1.59 -31.90 8.00
CA ALA A 186 2.68 -31.02 7.61
C ALA A 186 2.31 -29.55 7.84
N HIS A 187 1.21 -29.06 7.25
CA HIS A 187 0.75 -27.68 7.41
C HIS A 187 0.46 -27.29 8.87
N MET A 188 -0.03 -28.21 9.71
CA MET A 188 -0.23 -27.94 11.14
C MET A 188 1.08 -27.70 11.91
N LEU A 189 2.21 -28.29 11.48
CA LEU A 189 3.47 -28.21 12.25
C LEU A 189 4.07 -26.81 12.30
N GLY A 190 4.01 -26.02 11.22
CA GLY A 190 4.58 -24.67 11.19
C GLY A 190 3.98 -23.75 12.27
N PRO A 191 2.65 -23.59 12.33
CA PRO A 191 1.98 -22.83 13.38
C PRO A 191 2.13 -23.45 14.78
N LEU A 192 2.05 -24.79 14.92
CA LEU A 192 2.25 -25.44 16.22
C LEU A 192 3.65 -25.20 16.81
N ALA A 193 4.68 -25.13 15.96
CA ALA A 193 6.05 -24.80 16.37
C ALA A 193 6.16 -23.40 17.02
N LEU A 194 5.33 -22.43 16.59
CA LEU A 194 5.29 -21.07 17.15
C LEU A 194 4.62 -21.00 18.53
N HIS A 195 3.80 -22.00 18.90
CA HIS A 195 2.96 -21.94 20.10
C HIS A 195 3.29 -22.99 21.18
N LEU A 196 3.79 -24.18 20.80
CA LEU A 196 4.18 -25.22 21.76
C LEU A 196 5.54 -24.94 22.43
N GLY A 197 6.44 -24.26 21.71
CA GLY A 197 7.83 -24.04 22.15
C GLY A 197 8.72 -25.26 21.96
N LYS A 198 10.04 -25.03 21.99
CA LYS A 198 11.07 -25.98 21.56
C LYS A 198 10.88 -27.39 22.09
N ASP A 199 10.89 -27.58 23.41
CA ASP A 199 11.15 -28.90 24.00
C ASP A 199 10.04 -29.90 23.67
N ILE A 200 8.78 -29.43 23.71
CA ILE A 200 7.60 -30.19 23.32
C ILE A 200 7.61 -30.49 21.81
N PHE A 201 8.03 -29.54 20.97
CA PHE A 201 8.09 -29.76 19.53
C PHE A 201 9.21 -30.74 19.13
N GLU A 202 10.36 -30.68 19.80
CA GLU A 202 11.49 -31.60 19.60
C GLU A 202 11.11 -33.03 19.99
N GLU A 203 10.45 -33.22 21.14
CA GLU A 203 9.98 -34.54 21.60
C GLU A 203 8.88 -35.11 20.70
N GLN A 204 7.82 -34.34 20.44
CA GLN A 204 6.60 -34.85 19.83
C GLN A 204 6.63 -34.90 18.30
N PHE A 205 7.37 -33.99 17.63
CA PHE A 205 7.25 -33.78 16.19
C PHE A 205 8.54 -33.85 15.39
N LEU A 206 9.68 -33.38 15.89
CA LEU A 206 10.89 -33.21 15.05
C LEU A 206 11.27 -34.49 14.29
N SER A 207 11.35 -35.64 14.97
CA SER A 207 11.70 -36.92 14.34
C SER A 207 10.62 -37.47 13.39
N LYS A 208 9.40 -36.92 13.40
CA LYS A 208 8.32 -37.27 12.46
C LYS A 208 8.31 -36.33 11.26
N ALA A 209 8.53 -35.03 11.50
CA ALA A 209 8.66 -34.00 10.47
C ALA A 209 9.81 -34.32 9.49
N LEU A 210 11.00 -34.63 10.01
CA LEU A 210 12.17 -34.96 9.19
C LEU A 210 11.91 -36.19 8.30
N ARG A 211 11.29 -37.25 8.83
CA ARG A 211 10.90 -38.42 8.02
C ARG A 211 9.90 -38.11 6.91
N MET A 212 9.10 -37.06 7.05
CA MET A 212 8.12 -36.63 6.03
C MET A 212 8.73 -35.68 4.98
N CYS A 213 9.99 -35.27 5.14
CA CYS A 213 10.81 -34.80 4.02
C CYS A 213 11.06 -35.93 3.01
N GLN A 214 11.06 -37.19 3.45
CA GLN A 214 11.37 -38.40 2.66
C GLN A 214 10.10 -39.17 2.27
N ASP A 215 8.96 -38.48 2.15
CA ASP A 215 7.69 -39.10 1.80
C ASP A 215 7.63 -39.52 0.31
N VAL A 216 6.93 -40.62 0.02
CA VAL A 216 6.76 -41.13 -1.35
C VAL A 216 5.90 -40.22 -2.24
N ASP A 217 5.09 -39.33 -1.66
CA ASP A 217 4.28 -38.35 -2.39
C ASP A 217 4.92 -36.95 -2.31
N PHE A 218 5.24 -36.38 -3.47
CA PHE A 218 5.92 -35.08 -3.54
C PHE A 218 5.08 -33.93 -2.98
N HIS A 219 3.74 -34.03 -2.92
CA HIS A 219 2.91 -33.00 -2.26
C HIS A 219 3.14 -32.99 -0.75
N VAL A 220 3.41 -34.16 -0.15
CA VAL A 220 3.73 -34.28 1.28
C VAL A 220 5.13 -33.74 1.55
N ARG A 221 6.12 -34.10 0.70
CA ARG A 221 7.48 -33.53 0.78
C ARG A 221 7.47 -32.01 0.65
N MET A 222 6.74 -31.48 -0.33
CA MET A 222 6.56 -30.04 -0.55
C MET A 222 5.91 -29.34 0.65
N ALA A 223 4.76 -29.84 1.12
CA ALA A 223 4.03 -29.30 2.27
C ALA A 223 4.87 -29.32 3.56
N MET A 224 5.69 -30.36 3.76
CA MET A 224 6.60 -30.48 4.89
C MET A 224 7.77 -29.51 4.76
N CYS A 225 8.35 -29.40 3.55
CA CYS A 225 9.44 -28.49 3.23
C CYS A 225 9.08 -27.02 3.50
N GLU A 226 7.84 -26.60 3.18
CA GLU A 226 7.35 -25.24 3.46
C GLU A 226 7.42 -24.87 4.95
N GLN A 227 7.32 -25.83 5.88
CA GLN A 227 7.37 -25.55 7.31
C GLN A 227 8.78 -25.53 7.91
N LEU A 228 9.81 -25.97 7.17
CA LEU A 228 11.15 -26.16 7.74
C LEU A 228 11.78 -24.85 8.27
N ASP A 229 11.39 -23.70 7.71
CA ASP A 229 11.74 -22.38 8.25
C ASP A 229 11.18 -22.16 9.68
N SER A 230 9.89 -22.37 9.88
CA SER A 230 9.23 -22.27 11.19
C SER A 230 9.76 -23.31 12.19
N ILE A 231 10.03 -24.53 11.71
CA ILE A 231 10.55 -25.63 12.54
C ILE A 231 11.99 -25.34 12.98
N GLY A 232 12.87 -24.93 12.07
CA GLY A 232 14.25 -24.55 12.39
C GLY A 232 14.32 -23.41 13.41
N LYS A 233 13.51 -22.37 13.23
CA LYS A 233 13.35 -21.27 14.20
C LYS A 233 12.91 -21.76 15.60
N CYS A 234 12.08 -22.79 15.67
CA CYS A 234 11.61 -23.37 16.94
C CYS A 234 12.68 -24.25 17.62
N VAL A 235 13.33 -25.16 16.89
CA VAL A 235 14.34 -26.08 17.48
C VAL A 235 15.69 -25.41 17.73
N GLY A 236 15.94 -24.27 17.08
CA GLY A 236 17.10 -23.41 17.25
C GLY A 236 18.32 -23.84 16.43
N GLN A 237 19.35 -22.99 16.44
CA GLN A 237 20.51 -23.06 15.55
C GLN A 237 21.22 -24.42 15.54
N GLN A 238 21.42 -25.07 16.69
CA GLN A 238 22.12 -26.34 16.79
C GLN A 238 21.42 -27.44 15.95
N LEU A 239 20.14 -27.70 16.23
CA LEU A 239 19.36 -28.74 15.57
C LEU A 239 18.96 -28.36 14.15
N THR A 240 18.84 -27.06 13.86
CA THR A 240 18.73 -26.60 12.49
C THR A 240 19.97 -27.00 11.69
N SER A 241 21.16 -26.73 12.22
CA SER A 241 22.45 -26.95 11.55
C SER A 241 22.85 -28.43 11.44
N SER A 242 22.30 -29.33 12.26
CA SER A 242 22.70 -30.74 12.35
C SER A 242 21.57 -31.77 12.19
N LYS A 243 20.36 -31.34 11.80
CA LYS A 243 19.23 -32.24 11.45
C LYS A 243 18.37 -31.62 10.34
N VAL A 244 17.79 -30.43 10.59
CA VAL A 244 16.84 -29.80 9.63
C VAL A 244 17.53 -29.46 8.31
N PHE A 245 18.78 -28.99 8.36
CA PHE A 245 19.55 -28.68 7.17
C PHE A 245 20.02 -29.91 6.38
N ASP A 246 20.03 -31.10 6.99
CA ASP A 246 20.48 -32.33 6.32
C ASP A 246 19.39 -32.81 5.34
N GLU A 247 18.15 -32.98 5.83
CA GLU A 247 16.97 -33.24 4.98
C GLU A 247 16.78 -32.17 3.90
N LEU A 248 17.11 -30.91 4.21
CA LEU A 248 16.97 -29.79 3.28
C LEU A 248 17.97 -29.85 2.11
N LEU A 249 19.17 -30.43 2.32
CA LEU A 249 20.12 -30.68 1.23
C LEU A 249 19.65 -31.81 0.30
N GLU A 250 18.87 -32.76 0.81
CA GLU A 250 18.27 -33.83 0.01
C GLU A 250 17.06 -33.30 -0.77
N LEU A 251 16.15 -32.56 -0.12
CA LEU A 251 15.01 -31.87 -0.76
C LEU A 251 15.42 -30.84 -1.84
N LEU A 252 16.64 -30.30 -1.79
CA LEU A 252 17.19 -29.45 -2.85
C LEU A 252 17.54 -30.22 -4.13
N GLN A 253 17.74 -31.54 -4.02
CA GLN A 253 18.09 -32.48 -5.10
C GLN A 253 16.91 -33.40 -5.50
N ASP A 254 15.70 -33.11 -4.99
CA ASP A 254 14.45 -33.81 -5.27
C ASP A 254 14.13 -33.89 -6.78
N GLU A 255 13.58 -35.01 -7.25
CA GLU A 255 13.22 -35.18 -8.65
C GLU A 255 12.11 -34.23 -9.13
N GLU A 256 11.24 -33.77 -8.22
CA GLU A 256 10.19 -32.81 -8.52
C GLU A 256 10.67 -31.37 -8.29
N LEU A 257 10.83 -30.62 -9.39
CA LEU A 257 11.30 -29.22 -9.38
C LEU A 257 10.54 -28.33 -8.38
N LYS A 258 9.24 -28.56 -8.19
CA LYS A 258 8.42 -27.84 -7.20
C LYS A 258 8.95 -27.98 -5.78
N VAL A 259 9.38 -29.19 -5.40
CA VAL A 259 9.96 -29.46 -4.08
C VAL A 259 11.32 -28.78 -3.96
N SER A 260 12.20 -28.93 -4.97
CA SER A 260 13.51 -28.25 -4.99
C SER A 260 13.40 -26.72 -4.92
N MET A 261 12.41 -26.11 -5.60
CA MET A 261 12.12 -24.67 -5.48
C MET A 261 11.67 -24.27 -4.08
N VAL A 262 10.84 -25.07 -3.43
CA VAL A 262 10.40 -24.85 -2.04
C VAL A 262 11.56 -25.04 -1.06
N ALA A 263 12.44 -26.02 -1.30
CA ALA A 263 13.65 -26.25 -0.52
C ALA A 263 14.65 -25.09 -0.66
N PHE A 264 14.80 -24.51 -1.86
CA PHE A 264 15.62 -23.31 -2.08
C PHE A 264 15.05 -22.07 -1.35
N LYS A 265 13.72 -21.92 -1.34
CA LYS A 265 13.00 -20.92 -0.52
C LYS A 265 13.23 -21.13 0.97
N ALA A 266 13.04 -22.35 1.49
CA ALA A 266 13.23 -22.68 2.90
C ALA A 266 14.68 -22.48 3.35
N MET A 267 15.66 -22.94 2.55
CA MET A 267 17.09 -22.69 2.78
C MET A 267 17.37 -21.20 2.89
N SER A 268 16.90 -20.40 1.93
CA SER A 268 17.14 -18.95 1.87
C SER A 268 16.66 -18.22 3.14
N MET A 269 15.58 -18.70 3.77
CA MET A 269 15.08 -18.16 5.03
C MET A 269 15.88 -18.68 6.24
N LEU A 270 16.26 -19.97 6.23
CA LEU A 270 17.02 -20.63 7.29
C LEU A 270 18.50 -20.24 7.37
N LEU A 271 19.09 -19.59 6.36
CA LEU A 271 20.49 -19.14 6.39
C LEU A 271 20.88 -18.39 7.67
N TRP A 272 19.96 -17.58 8.23
CA TRP A 272 20.16 -16.86 9.49
C TRP A 272 20.16 -17.75 10.74
N GLN A 273 19.51 -18.91 10.69
CA GLN A 273 19.44 -19.88 11.78
C GLN A 273 20.63 -20.86 11.76
N LEU A 274 21.32 -21.03 10.62
CA LEU A 274 22.55 -21.83 10.53
C LEU A 274 23.72 -21.16 11.28
N SER A 275 24.68 -21.95 11.76
CA SER A 275 25.95 -21.40 12.27
C SER A 275 26.80 -20.80 11.13
N PRO A 276 27.72 -19.86 11.41
CA PRO A 276 28.62 -19.30 10.38
C PRO A 276 29.48 -20.36 9.69
N GLU A 277 29.85 -21.42 10.40
CA GLU A 277 30.61 -22.57 9.90
C GLU A 277 29.75 -23.34 8.89
N VAL A 278 28.53 -23.72 9.28
CA VAL A 278 27.61 -24.46 8.39
C VAL A 278 27.16 -23.62 7.18
N ARG A 279 27.00 -22.29 7.34
CA ARG A 279 26.82 -21.38 6.18
C ARG A 279 28.00 -21.47 5.21
N ARG A 280 29.24 -21.33 5.72
CA ARG A 280 30.47 -21.30 4.92
C ARG A 280 30.83 -22.63 4.27
N GLU A 281 30.62 -23.74 4.98
CA GLU A 281 31.10 -25.07 4.61
C GLU A 281 30.04 -25.91 3.87
N ARG A 282 28.75 -25.71 4.16
CA ARG A 282 27.66 -26.53 3.59
C ARG A 282 26.68 -25.72 2.72
N ALA A 283 26.24 -24.54 3.15
CA ALA A 283 25.29 -23.75 2.36
C ALA A 283 25.95 -23.04 1.16
N MET A 284 27.13 -22.43 1.35
CA MET A 284 27.83 -21.70 0.28
C MET A 284 28.17 -22.54 -0.97
N PRO A 285 28.63 -23.80 -0.87
CA PRO A 285 28.79 -24.68 -2.04
C PRO A 285 27.49 -24.87 -2.87
N VAL A 286 26.36 -25.05 -2.20
CA VAL A 286 25.06 -25.24 -2.87
C VAL A 286 24.58 -23.94 -3.51
N LEU A 287 24.71 -22.81 -2.81
CA LEU A 287 24.42 -21.50 -3.38
C LEU A 287 25.29 -21.22 -4.62
N ARG A 288 26.60 -21.52 -4.58
CA ARG A 288 27.49 -21.42 -5.77
C ARG A 288 26.95 -22.22 -6.95
N HIS A 289 26.50 -23.46 -6.73
CA HIS A 289 25.97 -24.31 -7.79
C HIS A 289 24.74 -23.69 -8.47
N HIS A 290 23.73 -23.25 -7.70
CA HIS A 290 22.55 -22.57 -8.26
C HIS A 290 22.88 -21.24 -8.95
N MET A 291 23.92 -20.52 -8.52
CA MET A 291 24.37 -19.27 -9.17
C MET A 291 25.17 -19.52 -10.47
N GLN A 292 25.68 -20.75 -10.70
CA GLN A 292 26.41 -21.14 -11.90
C GLN A 292 25.49 -21.70 -13.00
N HIS A 293 24.56 -22.59 -12.65
CA HIS A 293 23.80 -23.40 -13.62
C HIS A 293 22.45 -22.80 -14.03
N LEU A 294 22.43 -21.49 -14.31
CA LEU A 294 21.21 -20.73 -14.65
C LEU A 294 20.50 -21.15 -15.95
N SER A 295 21.04 -22.12 -16.69
CA SER A 295 20.35 -22.80 -17.79
C SER A 295 19.21 -23.72 -17.33
N GLN A 296 19.00 -23.87 -16.02
CA GLN A 296 17.96 -24.70 -15.41
C GLN A 296 16.72 -23.87 -15.04
N ASP A 297 15.58 -24.26 -15.62
CA ASP A 297 14.19 -23.82 -15.43
C ASP A 297 13.88 -22.34 -15.07
N ILE A 298 12.97 -21.73 -15.83
CA ILE A 298 12.51 -20.35 -15.60
C ILE A 298 11.87 -20.13 -14.22
N LEU A 299 11.20 -21.15 -13.66
CA LEU A 299 10.59 -21.07 -12.34
C LEU A 299 11.67 -21.05 -11.23
N MET A 300 12.78 -21.77 -11.43
CA MET A 300 13.93 -21.70 -10.53
C MET A 300 14.67 -20.37 -10.70
N GLN A 301 14.84 -19.86 -11.93
CA GLN A 301 15.36 -18.49 -12.17
C GLN A 301 14.52 -17.43 -11.45
N GLN A 302 13.19 -17.50 -11.53
CA GLN A 302 12.28 -16.59 -10.81
C GLN A 302 12.41 -16.75 -9.29
N CYS A 303 12.57 -17.97 -8.77
CA CYS A 303 12.78 -18.22 -7.34
C CYS A 303 14.09 -17.59 -6.84
N ILE A 304 15.20 -17.80 -7.57
CA ILE A 304 16.49 -17.17 -7.31
C ILE A 304 16.36 -15.64 -7.40
N ALA A 305 15.81 -15.09 -8.49
CA ALA A 305 15.63 -13.65 -8.68
C ALA A 305 14.82 -12.98 -7.56
N LYS A 306 13.78 -13.67 -7.05
CA LYS A 306 12.93 -13.22 -5.94
C LYS A 306 13.64 -13.24 -4.58
N LEU A 307 14.54 -14.18 -4.35
CA LEU A 307 15.23 -14.42 -3.07
C LEU A 307 16.63 -13.82 -3.01
N PHE A 308 17.21 -13.44 -4.15
CA PHE A 308 18.63 -13.08 -4.29
C PHE A 308 19.12 -12.07 -3.25
N GLY A 309 18.37 -10.97 -3.04
CA GLY A 309 18.72 -9.96 -2.05
C GLY A 309 18.71 -10.49 -0.62
N THR A 310 17.80 -11.39 -0.27
CA THR A 310 17.77 -12.06 1.05
C THR A 310 18.97 -12.98 1.24
N ILE A 311 19.27 -13.81 0.23
CA ILE A 311 20.41 -14.74 0.23
C ILE A 311 21.71 -13.94 0.41
N LEU A 312 21.94 -12.95 -0.46
CA LEU A 312 23.15 -12.12 -0.43
C LEU A 312 23.27 -11.35 0.89
N THR A 313 22.17 -10.87 1.46
CA THR A 313 22.16 -10.24 2.78
C THR A 313 22.57 -11.23 3.89
N ALA A 314 22.26 -12.53 3.76
CA ALA A 314 22.53 -13.56 4.77
C ALA A 314 23.96 -14.14 4.74
N VAL A 315 24.58 -14.29 3.57
CA VAL A 315 25.93 -14.91 3.43
C VAL A 315 27.08 -13.90 3.21
N ARG A 316 26.79 -12.59 3.25
CA ARG A 316 27.76 -11.52 2.95
C ARG A 316 29.07 -11.53 3.76
N TYR A 317 29.12 -12.20 4.90
CA TYR A 317 30.31 -12.30 5.76
C TYR A 317 31.11 -13.59 5.51
N GLU A 318 30.49 -14.60 4.91
CA GLU A 318 31.07 -15.89 4.57
C GLU A 318 31.60 -15.93 3.12
N MET A 319 31.14 -15.01 2.26
CA MET A 319 31.56 -14.87 0.85
C MET A 319 33.00 -14.37 0.67
N GLN A 320 33.69 -14.99 -0.28
CA GLN A 320 34.99 -14.55 -0.80
C GLN A 320 34.80 -13.61 -2.02
N THR A 321 35.87 -12.95 -2.49
CA THR A 321 35.78 -12.00 -3.61
C THR A 321 35.25 -12.64 -4.90
N ASP A 322 35.60 -13.90 -5.17
CA ASP A 322 35.10 -14.65 -6.34
C ASP A 322 33.60 -15.00 -6.22
N ASP A 323 33.08 -15.17 -5.01
CA ASP A 323 31.64 -15.35 -4.78
C ASP A 323 30.86 -14.09 -5.17
N TYR A 324 31.40 -12.90 -4.92
CA TYR A 324 30.76 -11.65 -5.34
C TYR A 324 30.73 -11.50 -6.87
N TYR A 325 31.78 -11.91 -7.58
CA TYR A 325 31.77 -11.95 -9.05
C TYR A 325 30.74 -12.95 -9.59
N LEU A 326 30.67 -14.16 -9.01
CA LEU A 326 29.69 -15.17 -9.38
C LEU A 326 28.24 -14.71 -9.12
N PHE A 327 27.94 -14.27 -7.90
CA PHE A 327 26.58 -13.90 -7.50
C PHE A 327 26.10 -12.66 -8.26
N CYS A 328 26.93 -11.61 -8.37
CA CYS A 328 26.54 -10.41 -9.13
C CYS A 328 26.49 -10.67 -10.64
N GLY A 329 27.29 -11.62 -11.15
CA GLY A 329 27.19 -12.12 -12.53
C GLY A 329 25.87 -12.85 -12.78
N CYS A 330 25.44 -13.72 -11.86
CA CYS A 330 24.13 -14.36 -11.86
C CYS A 330 22.99 -13.33 -11.86
N PHE A 331 23.03 -12.34 -10.96
CA PHE A 331 22.01 -11.30 -10.90
C PHE A 331 21.97 -10.47 -12.20
N ARG A 332 23.13 -10.18 -12.81
CA ARG A 332 23.20 -9.51 -14.12
C ARG A 332 22.56 -10.37 -15.22
N HIS A 333 22.82 -11.69 -15.24
CA HIS A 333 22.18 -12.62 -16.18
C HIS A 333 20.65 -12.62 -16.04
N LEU A 334 20.14 -12.81 -14.82
CA LEU A 334 18.70 -12.80 -14.51
C LEU A 334 18.04 -11.46 -14.87
N ALA A 335 18.70 -10.33 -14.57
CA ALA A 335 18.23 -8.99 -14.96
C ALA A 335 18.28 -8.72 -16.48
N THR A 336 18.94 -9.58 -17.27
CA THR A 336 18.95 -9.56 -18.74
C THR A 336 18.19 -10.74 -19.37
N SER A 337 17.46 -11.52 -18.57
CA SER A 337 16.68 -12.67 -19.05
C SER A 337 15.56 -12.24 -20.01
N ASN A 338 15.14 -13.13 -20.92
CA ASN A 338 14.07 -12.84 -21.87
C ASN A 338 12.70 -12.66 -21.18
N ASP A 339 12.49 -13.33 -20.04
CA ASP A 339 11.25 -13.23 -19.25
C ASP A 339 11.13 -11.88 -18.53
N ALA A 340 9.98 -11.22 -18.70
CA ALA A 340 9.69 -9.95 -18.06
C ALA A 340 9.48 -10.06 -16.54
N GLU A 341 8.94 -11.18 -16.02
CA GLU A 341 8.71 -11.30 -14.57
C GLU A 341 10.03 -11.55 -13.82
N THR A 342 10.94 -12.37 -14.36
CA THR A 342 12.31 -12.53 -13.83
C THR A 342 13.04 -11.18 -13.76
N ARG A 343 12.99 -10.36 -14.82
CA ARG A 343 13.56 -9.00 -14.78
C ARG A 343 12.86 -8.08 -13.78
N ALA A 344 11.54 -8.19 -13.61
CA ALA A 344 10.79 -7.42 -12.61
C ALA A 344 11.12 -7.86 -11.17
N LEU A 345 11.32 -9.15 -10.92
CA LEU A 345 11.78 -9.69 -9.64
C LEU A 345 13.20 -9.20 -9.31
N CYS A 346 14.12 -9.23 -10.29
CA CYS A 346 15.43 -8.59 -10.17
C CYS A 346 15.29 -7.09 -9.82
N ALA A 347 14.46 -6.33 -10.54
CA ALA A 347 14.23 -4.91 -10.26
C ALA A 347 13.78 -4.66 -8.81
N ARG A 348 12.83 -5.46 -8.29
CA ARG A 348 12.39 -5.40 -6.88
C ARG A 348 13.51 -5.75 -5.88
N GLN A 349 14.48 -6.60 -6.25
CA GLN A 349 15.61 -7.00 -5.39
C GLN A 349 16.89 -6.14 -5.55
N VAL A 350 16.94 -5.12 -6.41
CA VAL A 350 18.15 -4.28 -6.55
C VAL A 350 18.53 -3.62 -5.22
N LEU A 351 17.56 -3.07 -4.48
CA LEU A 351 17.78 -2.33 -3.23
C LEU A 351 18.41 -3.19 -2.12
N SER A 352 17.82 -4.35 -1.85
CA SER A 352 18.30 -5.32 -0.85
C SER A 352 19.70 -5.84 -1.21
N SER A 353 19.91 -6.21 -2.47
CA SER A 353 21.16 -6.76 -2.98
C SER A 353 22.31 -5.75 -2.93
N ALA A 354 22.06 -4.52 -3.37
CA ALA A 354 23.04 -3.43 -3.33
C ALA A 354 23.36 -2.97 -1.91
N ASN A 355 22.38 -3.00 -0.99
CA ASN A 355 22.63 -2.72 0.42
C ASN A 355 23.53 -3.80 1.05
N ALA A 356 23.33 -5.08 0.71
CA ALA A 356 24.17 -6.17 1.19
C ALA A 356 25.65 -6.01 0.78
N THR A 357 25.94 -5.65 -0.48
CA THR A 357 27.33 -5.42 -0.93
C THR A 357 27.94 -4.15 -0.30
N ASN A 358 27.17 -3.07 -0.14
CA ASN A 358 27.64 -1.90 0.61
C ASN A 358 28.03 -2.23 2.05
N VAL A 359 27.20 -2.99 2.78
CA VAL A 359 27.49 -3.41 4.15
C VAL A 359 28.71 -4.35 4.22
N ALA A 360 28.90 -5.23 3.22
CA ALA A 360 30.08 -6.08 3.11
C ALA A 360 31.37 -5.27 2.87
N ALA A 361 31.32 -4.27 1.97
CA ALA A 361 32.45 -3.41 1.63
C ALA A 361 32.94 -2.58 2.82
N LEU A 362 32.02 -2.11 3.67
CA LEU A 362 32.35 -1.36 4.89
C LEU A 362 32.92 -2.25 6.01
N SER A 363 32.64 -3.56 6.01
CA SER A 363 33.14 -4.48 7.03
C SER A 363 34.63 -4.75 6.87
N ALA A 364 35.44 -4.28 7.82
CA ALA A 364 36.90 -4.43 7.79
C ALA A 364 37.41 -5.88 7.82
N ASN A 365 36.54 -6.85 8.14
CA ASN A 365 36.88 -8.26 8.29
C ASN A 365 36.61 -9.10 7.02
N THR A 366 36.14 -8.51 5.92
CA THR A 366 35.89 -9.24 4.66
C THR A 366 37.04 -9.09 3.66
N SER A 367 37.37 -10.16 2.94
CA SER A 367 38.31 -10.14 1.80
C SER A 367 37.85 -9.20 0.67
N PHE A 368 36.53 -8.97 0.61
CA PHE A 368 35.88 -8.04 -0.32
C PHE A 368 36.24 -6.57 -0.02
N SER A 369 36.35 -6.19 1.26
CA SER A 369 36.67 -4.83 1.69
C SER A 369 38.09 -4.40 1.29
N SER A 370 39.07 -5.31 1.33
CA SER A 370 40.44 -5.02 0.91
C SER A 370 40.58 -4.87 -0.61
N SER A 371 39.88 -5.71 -1.41
CA SER A 371 39.81 -5.55 -2.87
C SER A 371 39.21 -4.20 -3.28
N LEU A 372 38.11 -3.77 -2.65
CA LEU A 372 37.49 -2.46 -2.93
C LEU A 372 38.34 -1.28 -2.49
N LYS A 373 39.08 -1.38 -1.38
CA LYS A 373 40.03 -0.34 -0.94
C LYS A 373 41.24 -0.19 -1.87
N ALA A 374 41.58 -1.23 -2.65
CA ALA A 374 42.61 -1.16 -3.68
C ALA A 374 42.10 -0.59 -5.03
N GLY A 375 40.78 -0.51 -5.24
CA GLY A 375 40.17 -0.13 -6.52
C GLY A 375 39.14 1.00 -6.41
N SER A 376 39.57 2.23 -6.70
CA SER A 376 38.74 3.45 -6.88
C SER A 376 37.86 3.91 -5.69
N GLY A 377 37.68 3.12 -4.62
CA GLY A 377 36.90 3.52 -3.43
C GLY A 377 35.38 3.60 -3.65
N SER A 378 34.88 3.13 -4.79
CA SER A 378 33.45 3.14 -5.14
C SER A 378 32.61 2.23 -4.23
N SER A 379 31.32 2.54 -4.06
CA SER A 379 30.41 1.68 -3.27
C SER A 379 30.08 0.36 -3.99
N GLY A 380 29.66 -0.65 -3.23
CA GLY A 380 29.26 -1.95 -3.78
C GLY A 380 28.04 -1.87 -4.71
N TYR A 381 27.15 -0.89 -4.49
CA TYR A 381 26.11 -0.51 -5.46
C TYR A 381 26.73 -0.05 -6.80
N MET A 382 27.66 0.92 -6.75
CA MET A 382 28.25 1.51 -7.95
C MET A 382 29.06 0.50 -8.77
N LEU A 383 29.74 -0.46 -8.12
CA LEU A 383 30.55 -1.46 -8.80
C LEU A 383 29.73 -2.56 -9.49
N TYR A 384 28.62 -3.01 -8.89
CA TYR A 384 27.90 -4.20 -9.38
C TYR A 384 26.50 -3.92 -9.94
N PHE A 385 25.75 -3.01 -9.32
CA PHE A 385 24.30 -2.86 -9.53
C PHE A 385 23.89 -1.60 -10.30
N HIS A 386 24.75 -0.59 -10.43
CA HIS A 386 24.38 0.68 -11.07
C HIS A 386 23.94 0.52 -12.53
N ASP A 387 24.75 -0.10 -13.40
CA ASP A 387 24.40 -0.35 -14.81
C ASP A 387 23.10 -1.15 -14.94
N ILE A 388 22.97 -2.19 -14.09
CA ILE A 388 21.84 -3.12 -14.09
C ILE A 388 20.56 -2.35 -13.76
N PHE A 389 20.61 -1.52 -12.72
CA PHE A 389 19.50 -0.66 -12.33
C PHE A 389 19.13 0.32 -13.46
N LEU A 390 20.10 1.03 -14.04
CA LEU A 390 19.83 1.94 -15.16
C LEU A 390 19.19 1.21 -16.36
N SER A 391 19.64 0.00 -16.68
CA SER A 391 19.03 -0.84 -17.73
C SER A 391 17.57 -1.16 -17.42
N LEU A 392 17.26 -1.58 -16.19
CA LEU A 392 15.90 -1.88 -15.75
C LEU A 392 14.99 -0.63 -15.72
N THR A 393 15.52 0.58 -15.51
CA THR A 393 14.74 1.83 -15.62
C THR A 393 14.32 2.19 -17.05
N ILE A 394 14.86 1.53 -18.08
CA ILE A 394 14.52 1.73 -19.50
C ILE A 394 14.07 0.43 -20.19
N ASP A 395 13.67 -0.58 -19.41
CA ASP A 395 13.23 -1.88 -19.92
C ASP A 395 11.99 -1.75 -20.84
N PRO A 396 11.87 -2.53 -21.94
CA PRO A 396 10.67 -2.52 -22.77
C PRO A 396 9.39 -2.88 -22.00
N ALA A 397 9.47 -3.73 -20.97
CA ALA A 397 8.31 -4.15 -20.19
C ALA A 397 7.96 -3.15 -19.07
N GLU A 398 6.72 -2.65 -19.09
CA GLU A 398 6.19 -1.68 -18.13
C GLU A 398 6.37 -2.12 -16.66
N GLY A 399 6.06 -3.38 -16.35
CA GLY A 399 6.17 -3.92 -14.99
C GLY A 399 7.60 -3.94 -14.44
N VAL A 400 8.60 -4.04 -15.32
CA VAL A 400 10.02 -3.97 -14.93
C VAL A 400 10.42 -2.53 -14.61
N ARG A 401 10.02 -1.56 -15.44
CA ARG A 401 10.26 -0.13 -15.17
C ARG A 401 9.53 0.34 -13.92
N GLN A 402 8.30 -0.12 -13.68
CA GLN A 402 7.55 0.17 -12.45
C GLN A 402 8.30 -0.38 -11.23
N ALA A 403 8.68 -1.66 -11.25
CA ALA A 403 9.45 -2.27 -10.17
C ALA A 403 10.77 -1.54 -9.88
N ALA A 404 11.48 -1.05 -10.91
CA ALA A 404 12.68 -0.25 -10.75
C ALA A 404 12.38 1.15 -10.17
N ALA A 405 11.29 1.79 -10.59
CA ALA A 405 10.84 3.08 -10.07
C ALA A 405 10.48 3.03 -8.58
N GLU A 406 9.85 1.94 -8.11
CA GLU A 406 9.57 1.68 -6.70
C GLU A 406 10.85 1.67 -5.84
N GLN A 407 11.96 1.12 -6.36
CA GLN A 407 13.23 1.01 -5.62
C GLN A 407 14.09 2.28 -5.63
N LEU A 408 13.90 3.18 -6.60
CA LEU A 408 14.77 4.36 -6.80
C LEU A 408 15.02 5.17 -5.50
N PRO A 409 14.00 5.57 -4.71
CA PRO A 409 14.22 6.41 -3.52
C PRO A 409 14.87 5.66 -2.34
N GLY A 410 14.91 4.33 -2.39
CA GLY A 410 15.73 3.51 -1.49
C GLY A 410 17.18 3.44 -1.97
N ILE A 411 17.39 3.20 -3.27
CA ILE A 411 18.73 3.07 -3.89
C ILE A 411 19.51 4.39 -3.79
N MET A 412 18.84 5.54 -3.87
CA MET A 412 19.44 6.86 -3.65
C MET A 412 20.08 7.01 -2.25
N LYS A 413 19.71 6.19 -1.25
CA LYS A 413 20.32 6.19 0.09
C LYS A 413 21.58 5.32 0.20
N LEU A 414 21.91 4.57 -0.86
CA LEU A 414 23.09 3.68 -0.93
C LEU A 414 24.32 4.36 -1.58
N VAL A 415 24.21 5.64 -1.93
CA VAL A 415 25.23 6.46 -2.57
C VAL A 415 25.50 7.68 -1.68
N PRO A 416 26.75 8.18 -1.58
CA PRO A 416 27.04 9.38 -0.80
C PRO A 416 26.15 10.56 -1.25
N VAL A 417 25.55 11.28 -0.29
CA VAL A 417 24.51 12.29 -0.58
C VAL A 417 24.94 13.31 -1.65
N LYS A 418 26.22 13.71 -1.65
CA LYS A 418 26.81 14.64 -2.65
C LYS A 418 26.82 14.12 -4.09
N GLU A 419 26.75 12.80 -4.30
CA GLU A 419 26.71 12.13 -5.60
C GLU A 419 25.28 11.80 -6.05
N VAL A 420 24.29 11.83 -5.15
CA VAL A 420 22.90 11.42 -5.48
C VAL A 420 22.32 12.27 -6.61
N ALA A 421 22.59 13.57 -6.64
CA ALA A 421 22.11 14.47 -7.67
C ALA A 421 22.75 14.22 -9.05
N SER A 422 24.05 13.91 -9.11
CA SER A 422 24.73 13.62 -10.39
C SER A 422 24.39 12.23 -10.94
N VAL A 423 24.21 11.24 -10.05
CA VAL A 423 23.91 9.85 -10.42
C VAL A 423 22.43 9.65 -10.80
N PHE A 424 21.48 10.22 -10.04
CA PHE A 424 20.06 9.84 -10.14
C PHE A 424 19.11 10.89 -10.72
N LYS A 425 19.47 12.18 -10.83
CA LYS A 425 18.56 13.23 -11.34
C LYS A 425 17.96 12.85 -12.69
N ASN A 426 18.79 12.43 -13.64
CA ASN A 426 18.33 12.09 -14.99
C ASN A 426 17.45 10.82 -15.00
N THR A 427 17.67 9.88 -14.10
CA THR A 427 16.87 8.66 -13.94
C THR A 427 15.50 8.97 -13.32
N LEU A 428 15.46 9.85 -12.31
CA LEU A 428 14.22 10.38 -11.74
C LEU A 428 13.39 11.12 -12.81
N LEU A 429 14.02 11.99 -13.60
CA LEU A 429 13.35 12.76 -14.65
C LEU A 429 12.78 11.87 -15.76
N LYS A 430 13.47 10.78 -16.14
CA LYS A 430 12.97 9.78 -17.10
C LYS A 430 11.72 9.09 -16.56
N LEU A 431 11.80 8.53 -15.36
CA LEU A 431 10.71 7.73 -14.78
C LEU A 431 9.48 8.57 -14.40
N LEU A 432 9.64 9.85 -14.02
CA LEU A 432 8.50 10.77 -13.84
C LEU A 432 7.80 11.09 -15.16
N ARG A 433 8.53 11.04 -16.29
CA ARG A 433 8.04 11.29 -17.65
C ARG A 433 7.81 10.00 -18.47
N ASP A 434 7.63 8.85 -17.81
CA ASP A 434 7.30 7.58 -18.49
C ASP A 434 5.94 7.67 -19.24
N ASP A 435 5.82 6.92 -20.33
CA ASP A 435 4.57 6.82 -21.11
C ASP A 435 3.44 6.16 -20.30
N SER A 436 3.80 5.22 -19.40
CA SER A 436 2.85 4.65 -18.44
C SER A 436 2.82 5.46 -17.14
N LEU A 437 1.61 5.92 -16.81
CA LEU A 437 1.33 6.51 -15.52
C LEU A 437 1.56 5.53 -14.34
N ASN A 438 1.58 4.22 -14.55
CA ASN A 438 1.85 3.27 -13.46
C ASN A 438 3.32 3.41 -13.00
N VAL A 439 4.25 3.53 -13.94
CA VAL A 439 5.69 3.74 -13.68
C VAL A 439 5.92 5.09 -12.99
N SER A 440 5.38 6.19 -13.54
CA SER A 440 5.54 7.52 -12.93
C SER A 440 4.87 7.63 -11.55
N SER A 441 3.76 6.91 -11.33
CA SER A 441 3.05 6.90 -10.04
C SER A 441 3.80 6.13 -8.96
N ALA A 442 4.60 5.13 -9.32
CA ALA A 442 5.37 4.30 -8.38
C ALA A 442 6.40 5.10 -7.55
N ILE A 443 6.84 6.26 -8.05
CA ILE A 443 7.75 7.17 -7.33
C ILE A 443 7.01 8.00 -6.27
N LEU A 444 5.74 8.31 -6.50
CA LEU A 444 4.98 9.27 -5.68
C LEU A 444 4.89 8.94 -4.17
N PRO A 445 4.79 7.69 -3.70
CA PRO A 445 4.81 7.36 -2.26
C PRO A 445 6.07 7.87 -1.53
N HIS A 446 7.17 8.05 -2.26
CA HIS A 446 8.49 8.37 -1.70
C HIS A 446 9.15 9.58 -2.39
N LEU A 447 8.42 10.32 -3.23
CA LEU A 447 8.91 11.46 -3.99
C LEU A 447 9.60 12.52 -3.11
N VAL A 448 8.99 12.87 -1.97
CA VAL A 448 9.57 13.85 -1.04
C VAL A 448 10.95 13.41 -0.55
N ASN A 449 11.15 12.11 -0.27
CA ASN A 449 12.46 11.59 0.16
C ASN A 449 13.50 11.73 -0.96
N ALA A 450 13.12 11.45 -2.21
CA ALA A 450 14.01 11.59 -3.36
C ALA A 450 14.39 13.07 -3.63
N LEU A 451 13.42 13.99 -3.53
CA LEU A 451 13.65 15.43 -3.67
C LEU A 451 14.57 15.97 -2.57
N THR A 452 14.35 15.57 -1.31
CA THR A 452 15.20 15.96 -0.17
C THR A 452 16.65 15.49 -0.39
N LEU A 453 16.88 14.24 -0.78
CA LEU A 453 18.24 13.72 -1.03
C LEU A 453 18.96 14.45 -2.18
N ILE A 454 18.24 14.80 -3.26
CA ILE A 454 18.80 15.61 -4.36
C ILE A 454 19.11 17.04 -3.89
N SER A 455 18.25 17.63 -3.06
CA SER A 455 18.45 18.96 -2.48
C SER A 455 19.65 19.01 -1.55
N GLU A 456 19.78 18.05 -0.64
CA GLU A 456 20.89 17.90 0.30
C GLU A 456 22.22 17.61 -0.40
N GLY A 457 22.19 16.88 -1.52
CA GLY A 457 23.37 16.61 -2.35
C GLY A 457 23.94 17.84 -3.08
N LEU A 458 23.18 18.93 -3.16
CA LEU A 458 23.56 20.15 -3.89
C LEU A 458 23.79 21.32 -2.92
N GLU A 459 25.05 21.58 -2.58
CA GLU A 459 25.47 22.68 -1.71
C GLU A 459 25.26 24.06 -2.35
N VAL A 460 25.46 24.17 -3.68
CA VAL A 460 25.32 25.43 -4.42
C VAL A 460 23.84 25.73 -4.69
N LYS A 461 23.31 26.79 -4.07
CA LYS A 461 21.90 27.20 -4.17
C LYS A 461 21.37 27.23 -5.61
N GLY A 462 22.05 27.90 -6.54
CA GLY A 462 21.59 28.01 -7.93
C GLY A 462 21.57 26.66 -8.67
N ALA A 463 22.48 25.74 -8.35
CA ALA A 463 22.48 24.39 -8.91
C ALA A 463 21.33 23.54 -8.34
N ARG A 464 21.02 23.71 -7.05
CA ARG A 464 19.85 23.11 -6.39
C ARG A 464 18.54 23.61 -7.02
N GLU A 465 18.40 24.92 -7.16
CA GLU A 465 17.21 25.54 -7.78
C GLU A 465 17.04 25.06 -9.23
N ALA A 466 18.09 25.06 -10.05
CA ALA A 466 18.03 24.51 -11.41
C ALA A 466 17.65 23.01 -11.44
N ALA A 467 18.28 22.19 -10.59
CA ALA A 467 18.02 20.75 -10.54
C ALA A 467 16.60 20.40 -10.08
N LEU A 468 16.05 21.16 -9.14
CA LEU A 468 14.65 21.03 -8.71
C LEU A 468 13.68 21.61 -9.74
N GLY A 469 14.05 22.65 -10.49
CA GLY A 469 13.23 23.21 -11.57
C GLY A 469 12.91 22.20 -12.68
N ASP A 470 13.92 21.44 -13.12
CA ASP A 470 13.72 20.34 -14.09
C ASP A 470 12.71 19.30 -13.58
N VAL A 471 12.75 18.99 -12.27
CA VAL A 471 11.84 18.02 -11.64
C VAL A 471 10.45 18.62 -11.42
N ALA A 472 10.33 19.91 -11.09
CA ALA A 472 9.05 20.61 -11.02
C ALA A 472 8.33 20.59 -12.38
N ALA A 473 9.04 20.85 -13.47
CA ALA A 473 8.51 20.70 -14.83
C ALA A 473 8.03 19.26 -15.10
N ALA A 474 8.83 18.24 -14.77
CA ALA A 474 8.43 16.84 -14.92
C ALA A 474 7.20 16.45 -14.08
N LEU A 475 7.01 17.06 -12.91
CA LEU A 475 5.82 16.86 -12.08
C LEU A 475 4.57 17.58 -12.64
N VAL A 476 4.73 18.72 -13.30
CA VAL A 476 3.66 19.37 -14.08
C VAL A 476 3.25 18.50 -15.27
N ASP A 477 4.22 17.94 -16.01
CA ASP A 477 3.95 17.04 -17.15
C ASP A 477 3.17 15.80 -16.71
N LEU A 478 3.62 15.15 -15.63
CA LEU A 478 2.95 14.00 -15.02
C LEU A 478 1.52 14.32 -14.60
N GLU A 479 1.30 15.47 -13.98
CA GLU A 479 -0.03 15.90 -13.53
C GLU A 479 -0.96 16.22 -14.72
N ALA A 480 -0.43 16.84 -15.78
CA ALA A 480 -1.17 17.09 -17.02
C ALA A 480 -1.57 15.77 -17.68
N GLN A 481 -0.67 14.78 -17.76
CA GLN A 481 -1.01 13.42 -18.22
C GLN A 481 -2.09 12.76 -17.35
N CYS A 482 -2.02 12.92 -16.03
CA CYS A 482 -3.03 12.36 -15.12
C CYS A 482 -4.40 13.02 -15.32
N SER A 483 -4.44 14.34 -15.56
CA SER A 483 -5.66 15.05 -15.94
C SER A 483 -6.25 14.52 -17.24
N LEU A 484 -5.44 14.39 -18.30
CA LEU A 484 -5.87 13.88 -19.62
C LEU A 484 -6.36 12.43 -19.56
N LYS A 485 -5.70 11.58 -18.77
CA LYS A 485 -6.07 10.16 -18.56
C LYS A 485 -7.09 9.96 -17.42
N ALA A 486 -7.66 11.04 -16.86
CA ALA A 486 -8.62 11.06 -15.74
C ALA A 486 -8.19 10.28 -14.47
N ARG A 487 -6.89 10.15 -14.22
CA ARG A 487 -6.31 9.40 -13.09
C ARG A 487 -6.12 10.31 -11.88
N TRP A 488 -7.13 10.37 -11.00
CA TRP A 488 -7.07 11.20 -9.79
C TRP A 488 -6.17 10.68 -8.67
N ARG A 489 -5.89 9.37 -8.59
CA ARG A 489 -5.08 8.80 -7.48
C ARG A 489 -3.65 9.36 -7.44
N PRO A 490 -2.88 9.42 -8.55
CA PRO A 490 -1.57 10.06 -8.57
C PRO A 490 -1.64 11.57 -8.29
N GLN A 491 -2.69 12.27 -8.78
CA GLN A 491 -2.91 13.69 -8.47
C GLN A 491 -3.10 13.93 -6.97
N ARG A 492 -3.84 13.06 -6.25
CA ARG A 492 -4.01 13.15 -4.79
C ARG A 492 -2.69 12.93 -4.06
N MET A 493 -1.89 11.95 -4.50
CA MET A 493 -0.56 11.69 -3.93
C MET A 493 0.37 12.89 -4.13
N LEU A 494 0.41 13.46 -5.34
CA LEU A 494 1.18 14.68 -5.64
C LEU A 494 0.70 15.89 -4.83
N ALA A 495 -0.61 16.06 -4.64
CA ALA A 495 -1.19 17.11 -3.81
C ALA A 495 -0.80 16.97 -2.32
N SER A 496 -0.67 15.74 -1.81
CA SER A 496 -0.21 15.50 -0.43
C SER A 496 1.25 15.90 -0.16
N CYS A 497 2.06 16.15 -1.20
CA CYS A 497 3.45 16.58 -1.06
C CYS A 497 3.62 18.10 -0.79
N PHE A 498 2.56 18.91 -0.88
CA PHE A 498 2.63 20.38 -0.76
C PHE A 498 3.29 20.90 0.54
N PRO A 499 3.06 20.31 1.73
CA PRO A 499 3.76 20.68 2.98
C PRO A 499 5.28 20.51 2.96
N ALA A 500 5.81 19.73 2.01
CA ALA A 500 7.25 19.61 1.74
C ALA A 500 7.69 20.49 0.55
N PHE A 501 6.86 20.63 -0.49
CA PHE A 501 7.20 21.41 -1.69
C PHE A 501 7.53 22.87 -1.36
N VAL A 502 6.76 23.52 -0.48
CA VAL A 502 7.04 24.91 -0.02
C VAL A 502 8.33 25.08 0.79
N LYS A 503 9.05 23.99 1.08
CA LYS A 503 10.35 23.98 1.78
C LYS A 503 11.52 23.56 0.87
N LEU A 504 11.21 22.98 -0.30
CA LEU A 504 12.18 22.41 -1.23
C LEU A 504 12.36 23.30 -2.47
N PHE A 505 11.25 23.74 -3.08
CA PHE A 505 11.26 24.57 -4.28
C PHE A 505 11.34 26.06 -3.94
N SER A 506 11.86 26.86 -4.88
CA SER A 506 11.89 28.32 -4.71
C SER A 506 10.49 28.94 -4.83
N LYS A 507 10.29 30.17 -4.33
CA LYS A 507 8.99 30.87 -4.42
C LYS A 507 8.54 31.09 -5.87
N GLU A 508 9.50 31.26 -6.76
CA GLU A 508 9.32 31.39 -8.20
C GLU A 508 8.76 30.09 -8.80
N GLN A 509 9.39 28.96 -8.47
CA GLN A 509 8.96 27.63 -8.91
C GLN A 509 7.59 27.24 -8.35
N MET A 510 7.31 27.60 -7.10
CA MET A 510 5.99 27.44 -6.49
C MET A 510 4.91 28.28 -7.19
N ALA A 511 5.22 29.49 -7.62
CA ALA A 511 4.30 30.36 -8.35
C ALA A 511 4.13 29.98 -9.84
N GLU A 512 5.18 29.50 -10.49
CA GLU A 512 5.19 29.17 -11.92
C GLU A 512 4.58 27.79 -12.21
N HIS A 513 5.03 26.76 -11.48
CA HIS A 513 4.66 25.37 -11.76
C HIS A 513 3.44 24.92 -10.94
N PHE A 514 3.48 25.13 -9.62
CA PHE A 514 2.55 24.49 -8.69
C PHE A 514 1.25 25.27 -8.44
N LEU A 515 1.31 26.60 -8.36
CA LEU A 515 0.13 27.46 -8.18
C LEU A 515 -0.94 27.26 -9.29
N PRO A 516 -0.62 27.12 -10.59
CA PRO A 516 -1.61 26.80 -11.62
C PRO A 516 -2.29 25.43 -11.43
N MET A 517 -1.54 24.41 -10.95
CA MET A 517 -2.11 23.08 -10.63
C MET A 517 -3.14 23.20 -9.50
N VAL A 518 -2.79 23.90 -8.41
CA VAL A 518 -3.69 24.09 -7.26
C VAL A 518 -4.98 24.82 -7.68
N PHE A 519 -4.89 25.90 -8.46
CA PHE A 519 -6.08 26.58 -8.97
C PHE A 519 -6.98 25.67 -9.82
N ARG A 520 -6.40 24.75 -10.59
CA ARG A 520 -7.18 23.78 -11.39
C ARG A 520 -7.78 22.67 -10.52
N TRP A 521 -7.11 22.23 -9.45
CA TRP A 521 -7.66 21.26 -8.51
C TRP A 521 -8.76 21.84 -7.59
N LEU A 522 -8.74 23.15 -7.32
CA LEU A 522 -9.84 23.86 -6.66
C LEU A 522 -11.06 24.10 -7.59
N SER A 523 -10.89 23.96 -8.91
CA SER A 523 -11.97 24.13 -9.88
C SER A 523 -13.07 23.06 -9.69
N PRO A 524 -14.37 23.40 -9.91
CA PRO A 524 -15.45 22.41 -9.96
C PRO A 524 -15.24 21.31 -11.02
N SER A 525 -14.35 21.53 -12.01
CA SER A 525 -13.99 20.55 -13.05
C SER A 525 -12.99 19.48 -12.60
N ALA A 526 -12.45 19.56 -11.38
CA ALA A 526 -11.51 18.56 -10.84
C ALA A 526 -12.21 17.53 -9.94
N ALA A 527 -11.60 16.36 -9.80
CA ALA A 527 -12.11 15.29 -8.91
C ALA A 527 -12.22 15.79 -7.47
N ALA A 528 -13.38 15.62 -6.84
CA ALA A 528 -13.71 16.23 -5.55
C ALA A 528 -12.70 15.93 -4.43
N VAL A 529 -12.15 14.71 -4.43
CA VAL A 529 -11.12 14.22 -3.49
C VAL A 529 -9.79 14.99 -3.52
N LEU A 530 -9.55 15.81 -4.54
CA LEU A 530 -8.37 16.68 -4.64
C LEU A 530 -8.55 17.99 -3.88
N ARG A 531 -9.79 18.48 -3.70
CA ARG A 531 -10.03 19.84 -3.19
C ARG A 531 -9.46 20.11 -1.79
N PRO A 532 -9.53 19.19 -0.79
CA PRO A 532 -8.93 19.45 0.53
C PRO A 532 -7.41 19.64 0.47
N HIS A 533 -6.71 18.76 -0.26
CA HIS A 533 -5.26 18.83 -0.45
C HIS A 533 -4.85 20.09 -1.26
N ALA A 534 -5.67 20.49 -2.23
CA ALA A 534 -5.48 21.74 -2.97
C ALA A 534 -5.76 22.99 -2.10
N ALA A 535 -6.72 22.91 -1.17
CA ALA A 535 -7.02 23.98 -0.23
C ALA A 535 -5.87 24.18 0.79
N GLU A 536 -5.32 23.09 1.32
CA GLU A 536 -4.09 23.11 2.11
C GLU A 536 -2.92 23.70 1.31
N GLY A 537 -2.69 23.21 0.09
CA GLY A 537 -1.66 23.70 -0.81
C GLY A 537 -1.77 25.20 -1.11
N MET A 538 -2.99 25.73 -1.25
CA MET A 538 -3.25 27.16 -1.43
C MET A 538 -2.94 27.98 -0.17
N ALA A 539 -3.32 27.51 1.02
CA ALA A 539 -2.98 28.18 2.29
C ALA A 539 -1.46 28.22 2.52
N LEU A 540 -0.75 27.12 2.21
CA LEU A 540 0.71 27.02 2.29
C LEU A 540 1.41 27.92 1.25
N LEU A 541 0.87 28.03 0.03
CA LEU A 541 1.34 28.95 -1.00
C LEU A 541 1.23 30.41 -0.54
N LEU A 542 0.07 30.81 -0.02
CA LEU A 542 -0.14 32.17 0.51
C LEU A 542 0.85 32.51 1.64
N ARG A 543 1.03 31.60 2.61
CA ARG A 543 1.88 31.84 3.78
C ARG A 543 3.37 31.87 3.44
N HIS A 544 3.86 30.86 2.73
CA HIS A 544 5.29 30.64 2.54
C HIS A 544 5.73 30.60 1.06
N GLY A 545 4.91 30.01 0.18
CA GLY A 545 5.31 29.68 -1.19
C GLY A 545 5.36 30.85 -2.19
N LEU A 546 4.84 32.04 -1.87
CA LEU A 546 4.72 33.16 -2.80
C LEU A 546 5.55 34.40 -2.42
N ARG A 547 5.87 35.22 -3.43
CA ARG A 547 6.31 36.63 -3.28
C ARG A 547 5.12 37.54 -2.97
N GLU A 548 5.34 38.70 -2.35
CA GLU A 548 4.29 39.63 -1.89
C GLU A 548 3.25 39.98 -2.96
N LYS A 549 3.68 40.53 -4.10
CA LYS A 549 2.78 40.88 -5.21
C LYS A 549 1.97 39.68 -5.74
N GLN A 550 2.61 38.52 -5.87
CA GLN A 550 1.93 37.29 -6.30
C GLN A 550 0.90 36.83 -5.25
N ARG A 551 1.19 36.99 -3.95
CA ARG A 551 0.24 36.72 -2.86
C ARG A 551 -0.98 37.62 -2.96
N ALA A 552 -0.81 38.92 -3.20
CA ALA A 552 -1.91 39.87 -3.38
C ALA A 552 -2.81 39.50 -4.57
N GLU A 553 -2.21 39.26 -5.75
CA GLU A 553 -2.91 38.83 -6.97
C GLU A 553 -3.67 37.50 -6.76
N VAL A 554 -3.06 36.53 -6.08
CA VAL A 554 -3.68 35.24 -5.74
C VAL A 554 -4.83 35.40 -4.76
N TYR A 555 -4.69 36.23 -3.72
CA TYR A 555 -5.73 36.46 -2.72
C TYR A 555 -6.95 37.17 -3.33
N MET A 556 -6.71 38.20 -4.16
CA MET A 556 -7.78 38.85 -4.95
C MET A 556 -8.52 37.87 -5.86
N LYS A 557 -7.80 36.93 -6.48
CA LYS A 557 -8.41 35.87 -7.30
C LYS A 557 -9.21 34.88 -6.46
N LEU A 558 -8.79 34.56 -5.23
CA LEU A 558 -9.59 33.76 -4.30
C LEU A 558 -10.90 34.46 -3.92
N ILE A 559 -10.88 35.76 -3.64
CA ILE A 559 -12.10 36.53 -3.36
C ILE A 559 -13.01 36.55 -4.61
N ARG A 560 -12.49 37.04 -5.74
CA ARG A 560 -13.27 37.32 -6.96
C ARG A 560 -13.77 36.06 -7.69
N VAL A 561 -13.07 34.93 -7.59
CA VAL A 561 -13.40 33.69 -8.34
C VAL A 561 -13.95 32.57 -7.46
N PHE A 562 -13.53 32.49 -6.19
CA PHE A 562 -13.92 31.40 -5.28
C PHE A 562 -14.91 31.87 -4.22
N ALA A 563 -14.57 32.82 -3.35
CA ALA A 563 -15.50 33.30 -2.31
C ALA A 563 -16.79 33.86 -2.92
N ARG A 564 -16.68 34.70 -3.95
CA ARG A 564 -17.80 35.24 -4.73
C ARG A 564 -18.06 34.49 -6.03
N GLY A 565 -17.65 33.22 -6.07
CA GLY A 565 -17.81 32.35 -7.23
C GLY A 565 -19.28 32.10 -7.59
N LYS A 566 -19.58 32.08 -8.90
CA LYS A 566 -20.96 31.93 -9.41
C LYS A 566 -21.60 30.60 -8.98
N THR A 567 -20.80 29.54 -8.89
CA THR A 567 -21.26 28.21 -8.46
C THR A 567 -21.01 27.96 -6.98
N PHE A 568 -21.91 27.23 -6.30
CA PHE A 568 -21.73 26.86 -4.89
C PHE A 568 -20.42 26.08 -4.67
N SER A 569 -19.99 25.24 -5.63
CA SER A 569 -18.73 24.49 -5.54
C SER A 569 -17.49 25.38 -5.52
N GLN A 570 -17.50 26.57 -6.13
CA GLN A 570 -16.40 27.54 -6.01
C GLN A 570 -16.35 28.14 -4.61
N ARG A 571 -17.52 28.43 -4.03
CA ARG A 571 -17.64 29.02 -2.69
C ARG A 571 -17.26 28.01 -1.60
N ILE A 572 -17.66 26.74 -1.73
CA ILE A 572 -17.17 25.63 -0.90
C ILE A 572 -15.64 25.47 -1.01
N ALA A 573 -15.06 25.59 -2.21
CA ALA A 573 -13.60 25.53 -2.36
C ALA A 573 -12.88 26.71 -1.65
N PHE A 574 -13.48 27.91 -1.61
CA PHE A 574 -12.98 29.00 -0.76
C PHE A 574 -13.12 28.66 0.74
N ILE A 575 -14.25 28.10 1.18
CA ILE A 575 -14.47 27.74 2.59
C ILE A 575 -13.44 26.69 3.05
N GLN A 576 -13.09 25.73 2.20
CA GLN A 576 -12.01 24.79 2.46
C GLN A 576 -10.65 25.50 2.57
N VAL A 577 -10.32 26.45 1.69
CA VAL A 577 -9.10 27.28 1.81
C VAL A 577 -9.10 28.08 3.12
N ALA A 578 -10.24 28.71 3.47
CA ALA A 578 -10.42 29.46 4.70
C ALA A 578 -10.22 28.58 5.95
N GLN A 579 -10.71 27.33 5.95
CA GLN A 579 -10.48 26.38 7.04
C GLN A 579 -8.98 26.12 7.27
N TYR A 580 -8.18 25.93 6.22
CA TYR A 580 -6.73 25.75 6.35
C TYR A 580 -6.00 27.06 6.72
N ILE A 581 -6.49 28.22 6.27
CA ILE A 581 -5.98 29.53 6.72
C ILE A 581 -6.24 29.70 8.23
N ILE A 582 -7.47 29.52 8.71
CA ILE A 582 -7.85 29.62 10.13
C ILE A 582 -7.02 28.65 11.00
N LYS A 583 -6.81 27.40 10.54
CA LYS A 583 -6.00 26.42 11.26
C LYS A 583 -4.52 26.83 11.38
N SER A 584 -3.98 27.67 10.48
CA SER A 584 -2.53 27.89 10.36
C SER A 584 -2.04 29.33 10.59
N PHE A 585 -2.74 30.36 10.11
CA PHE A 585 -2.36 31.78 10.24
C PHE A 585 -2.72 32.36 11.61
N SER A 586 -2.23 33.55 11.94
CA SER A 586 -2.61 34.26 13.16
C SER A 586 -4.09 34.66 13.17
N SER A 587 -4.64 34.79 14.37
CA SER A 587 -5.99 35.27 14.63
C SER A 587 -6.21 36.65 14.04
N LYS A 588 -5.20 37.52 14.08
CA LYS A 588 -5.22 38.84 13.45
C LYS A 588 -5.38 38.74 11.93
N TYR A 589 -4.61 37.88 11.26
CA TYR A 589 -4.75 37.65 9.82
C TYR A 589 -6.15 37.10 9.48
N VAL A 590 -6.68 36.19 10.31
CA VAL A 590 -8.04 35.67 10.15
C VAL A 590 -9.09 36.78 10.28
N ARG A 591 -8.98 37.66 11.28
CA ARG A 591 -9.89 38.80 11.46
C ARG A 591 -9.83 39.79 10.30
N GLU A 592 -8.63 40.21 9.89
CA GLU A 592 -8.45 41.23 8.86
C GLU A 592 -8.84 40.76 7.45
N TRP A 593 -8.63 39.47 7.11
CA TRP A 593 -8.69 39.00 5.72
C TRP A 593 -9.75 37.92 5.46
N VAL A 594 -10.15 37.13 6.47
CA VAL A 594 -11.00 35.93 6.29
C VAL A 594 -12.39 36.10 6.90
N PHE A 595 -12.50 36.78 8.04
CA PHE A 595 -13.73 36.85 8.84
C PHE A 595 -14.94 37.34 8.04
N ASP A 596 -14.85 38.50 7.38
CA ASP A 596 -15.95 39.07 6.60
C ASP A 596 -16.40 38.18 5.44
N LEU A 597 -15.46 37.46 4.80
CA LEU A 597 -15.77 36.55 3.70
C LEU A 597 -16.50 35.28 4.19
N CYS A 598 -16.14 34.78 5.38
CA CYS A 598 -16.91 33.73 6.04
C CYS A 598 -18.29 34.22 6.47
N MET A 599 -18.40 35.45 6.99
CA MET A 599 -19.69 36.05 7.36
C MET A 599 -20.59 36.31 6.14
N GLU A 600 -20.03 36.67 4.98
CA GLU A 600 -20.78 36.77 3.72
C GLU A 600 -21.39 35.42 3.33
N LEU A 601 -20.63 34.34 3.48
CA LEU A 601 -21.04 32.97 3.11
C LEU A 601 -21.95 32.28 4.14
N MET A 602 -21.98 32.73 5.40
CA MET A 602 -23.01 32.32 6.37
C MET A 602 -24.43 32.69 5.92
N TYR A 603 -24.58 33.71 5.05
CA TYR A 603 -25.88 34.15 4.51
C TYR A 603 -26.04 33.82 3.01
N ASP A 604 -25.32 32.79 2.54
CA ASP A 604 -25.47 32.29 1.17
C ASP A 604 -26.88 31.72 0.94
N GLN A 605 -27.41 31.93 -0.27
CA GLN A 605 -28.74 31.43 -0.65
C GLN A 605 -28.80 29.90 -0.75
N VAL A 606 -27.66 29.23 -0.99
CA VAL A 606 -27.60 27.78 -1.16
C VAL A 606 -27.21 27.10 0.18
N PRO A 607 -28.08 26.28 0.79
CA PRO A 607 -27.86 25.76 2.15
C PRO A 607 -26.55 25.00 2.35
N ILE A 608 -26.12 24.19 1.37
CA ILE A 608 -24.83 23.46 1.45
C ILE A 608 -23.63 24.40 1.65
N VAL A 609 -23.70 25.67 1.21
CA VAL A 609 -22.64 26.65 1.48
C VAL A 609 -22.65 27.06 2.95
N ARG A 610 -23.83 27.39 3.52
CA ARG A 610 -24.00 27.72 4.95
C ARG A 610 -23.58 26.56 5.85
N LEU A 611 -23.92 25.33 5.45
CA LEU A 611 -23.50 24.09 6.13
C LEU A 611 -21.98 23.92 6.18
N GLN A 612 -21.25 24.31 5.13
CA GLN A 612 -19.77 24.25 5.13
C GLN A 612 -19.12 25.35 5.98
N VAL A 613 -19.73 26.54 6.10
CA VAL A 613 -19.16 27.62 6.96
C VAL A 613 -19.45 27.36 8.44
N THR A 614 -20.60 26.77 8.78
CA THR A 614 -21.08 26.61 10.16
C THR A 614 -20.02 26.00 11.10
N PRO A 615 -19.31 24.89 10.77
CA PRO A 615 -18.23 24.33 11.60
C PRO A 615 -17.02 25.26 11.85
N LEU A 616 -16.87 26.37 11.12
CA LEU A 616 -15.79 27.34 11.32
C LEU A 616 -16.10 28.38 12.41
N LEU A 617 -17.38 28.58 12.76
CA LEU A 617 -17.80 29.60 13.73
C LEU A 617 -17.06 29.54 15.08
N PRO A 618 -16.80 28.36 15.70
CA PRO A 618 -16.08 28.30 16.98
C PRO A 618 -14.62 28.73 16.84
N ALA A 619 -13.95 28.38 15.73
CA ALA A 619 -12.57 28.77 15.48
C ALA A 619 -12.44 30.27 15.16
N LEU A 620 -13.44 30.86 14.47
CA LEU A 620 -13.53 32.31 14.28
C LEU A 620 -13.72 33.04 15.62
N LYS A 621 -14.53 32.49 16.55
CA LYS A 621 -14.76 33.06 17.88
C LYS A 621 -13.47 33.08 18.72
N GLN A 622 -12.70 32.00 18.68
CA GLN A 622 -11.44 31.87 19.42
C GLN A 622 -10.40 32.93 19.00
N GLY A 623 -10.46 33.41 17.76
CA GLY A 623 -9.55 34.42 17.23
C GLY A 623 -9.91 35.89 17.53
N LEU A 624 -10.97 36.16 18.32
CA LEU A 624 -11.39 37.51 18.68
C LEU A 624 -10.70 37.99 19.98
N ARG A 625 -10.40 39.30 20.05
CA ARG A 625 -9.79 40.00 21.19
C ARG A 625 -10.75 41.12 21.67
N ILE A 626 -11.22 41.07 22.91
CA ILE A 626 -12.17 42.04 23.50
C ILE A 626 -11.39 43.08 24.31
N PRO A 627 -11.68 44.39 24.26
CA PRO A 627 -12.87 45.02 23.69
C PRO A 627 -12.78 45.39 22.19
N GLU A 628 -11.65 45.12 21.54
CA GLU A 628 -11.40 45.55 20.14
C GLU A 628 -12.41 44.97 19.14
N ASP A 629 -12.76 43.69 19.28
CA ASP A 629 -13.57 42.92 18.33
C ASP A 629 -15.04 42.72 18.79
N ILE A 630 -15.61 43.60 19.63
CA ILE A 630 -16.99 43.45 20.15
C ILE A 630 -18.02 43.34 19.00
N ASP A 631 -17.92 44.20 17.99
CA ASP A 631 -18.81 44.20 16.81
C ASP A 631 -18.71 42.89 16.01
N LEU A 632 -17.52 42.28 15.97
CA LEU A 632 -17.30 40.99 15.30
C LEU A 632 -17.92 39.85 16.12
N LEU A 633 -17.81 39.90 17.44
CA LEU A 633 -18.42 38.92 18.34
C LEU A 633 -19.96 38.98 18.26
N GLU A 634 -20.57 40.18 18.19
CA GLU A 634 -22.01 40.32 17.99
C GLU A 634 -22.46 39.71 16.65
N ARG A 635 -21.78 40.07 15.54
CA ARG A 635 -22.06 39.50 14.21
C ARG A 635 -21.94 37.98 14.19
N LEU A 636 -20.97 37.42 14.91
CA LEU A 636 -20.73 35.98 14.99
C LEU A 636 -21.78 35.26 15.86
N ASN A 637 -22.20 35.86 16.98
CA ASN A 637 -23.31 35.36 17.81
C ASN A 637 -24.63 35.36 17.03
N ASN A 638 -24.89 36.42 16.25
CA ASN A 638 -26.05 36.50 15.36
C ASN A 638 -25.99 35.42 14.25
N ALA A 639 -24.82 35.19 13.64
CA ALA A 639 -24.64 34.10 12.67
C ALA A 639 -24.84 32.70 13.27
N MET A 640 -24.34 32.44 14.48
CA MET A 640 -24.59 31.19 15.21
C MET A 640 -26.08 30.99 15.52
N SER A 641 -26.77 32.05 15.95
CA SER A 641 -28.20 32.02 16.25
C SER A 641 -29.03 31.73 15.00
N ASN A 642 -28.67 32.34 13.87
CA ASN A 642 -29.30 32.07 12.58
C ASN A 642 -29.02 30.65 12.07
N ALA A 643 -27.84 30.08 12.31
CA ALA A 643 -27.55 28.68 11.95
C ALA A 643 -28.34 27.66 12.80
N VAL A 644 -28.66 27.97 14.06
CA VAL A 644 -29.53 27.16 14.93
C VAL A 644 -31.01 27.28 14.54
N MET A 645 -31.39 28.37 13.87
CA MET A 645 -32.76 28.66 13.43
C MET A 645 -32.91 28.61 11.90
N ASP A 646 -31.99 27.94 11.19
CA ASP A 646 -31.97 27.89 9.73
C ASP A 646 -33.17 27.07 9.18
N ASP A 647 -33.74 27.53 8.06
CA ASP A 647 -34.84 26.85 7.35
C ASP A 647 -34.43 25.48 6.79
N ASP A 648 -33.14 25.27 6.49
CA ASP A 648 -32.62 24.00 6.01
C ASP A 648 -32.26 23.08 7.19
N ARG A 649 -32.88 21.89 7.20
CA ARG A 649 -32.72 20.87 8.25
C ARG A 649 -31.27 20.52 8.55
N ASP A 650 -30.42 20.44 7.53
CA ASP A 650 -29.05 19.95 7.69
C ASP A 650 -28.12 21.07 8.19
N VAL A 651 -28.35 22.31 7.75
CA VAL A 651 -27.73 23.50 8.37
C VAL A 651 -28.18 23.63 9.83
N ASN A 652 -29.48 23.50 10.10
CA ASN A 652 -30.07 23.57 11.43
C ASN A 652 -29.47 22.53 12.39
N SER A 653 -29.37 21.28 11.94
CA SER A 653 -28.76 20.18 12.69
C SER A 653 -27.28 20.42 12.98
N ALA A 654 -26.52 20.97 12.02
CA ALA A 654 -25.11 21.32 12.23
C ALA A 654 -24.95 22.49 13.21
N GLY A 655 -25.78 23.54 13.07
CA GLY A 655 -25.84 24.67 13.99
C GLY A 655 -26.14 24.24 15.41
N CYS A 656 -27.19 23.44 15.61
CA CYS A 656 -27.53 22.84 16.91
C CYS A 656 -26.38 22.01 17.50
N SER A 657 -25.74 21.16 16.69
CA SER A 657 -24.63 20.29 17.12
C SER A 657 -23.43 21.07 17.65
N ILE A 658 -23.04 22.18 17.01
CA ILE A 658 -21.87 22.97 17.44
C ILE A 658 -22.18 24.06 18.47
N ASN A 659 -23.46 24.40 18.69
CA ASN A 659 -23.89 25.55 19.51
C ASN A 659 -23.26 25.54 20.91
N ASP A 660 -23.20 24.38 21.56
CA ASP A 660 -22.62 24.24 22.90
C ASP A 660 -21.09 24.34 22.92
N ALA A 661 -20.40 23.89 21.87
CA ALA A 661 -18.97 24.14 21.70
C ALA A 661 -18.70 25.63 21.46
N PHE A 662 -19.50 26.27 20.59
CA PHE A 662 -19.42 27.71 20.31
C PHE A 662 -19.62 28.57 21.57
N LYS A 663 -20.59 28.23 22.43
CA LYS A 663 -20.75 28.90 23.74
C LYS A 663 -19.49 28.78 24.61
N ARG A 664 -18.94 27.57 24.72
CA ARG A 664 -17.81 27.24 25.61
C ARG A 664 -16.45 27.77 25.14
N VAL A 665 -16.26 28.04 23.84
CA VAL A 665 -15.01 28.65 23.35
C VAL A 665 -14.80 30.02 24.02
N PRO A 666 -13.68 30.24 24.72
CA PRO A 666 -13.35 31.53 25.32
C PRO A 666 -12.95 32.54 24.23
N VAL A 667 -12.95 33.82 24.60
CA VAL A 667 -12.48 34.94 23.77
C VAL A 667 -11.31 35.60 24.50
N CYS A 668 -10.26 36.01 23.77
CA CYS A 668 -9.10 36.64 24.40
C CYS A 668 -9.49 38.00 25.02
N MET A 669 -9.09 38.22 26.28
CA MET A 669 -9.33 39.47 26.99
C MET A 669 -8.11 40.39 26.84
N GLY A 670 -8.31 41.57 26.26
CA GLY A 670 -7.30 42.59 26.08
C GLY A 670 -6.95 43.29 27.39
N GLY A 671 -5.75 42.99 27.90
CA GLY A 671 -5.25 43.48 29.19
C GLY A 671 -5.09 42.33 30.19
N GLY A 672 -3.98 42.35 30.93
CA GLY A 672 -3.49 41.23 31.77
C GLY A 672 -4.30 40.92 33.04
N MET A 673 -5.62 41.03 33.00
CA MET A 673 -6.53 40.72 34.08
C MET A 673 -6.94 39.23 33.96
N GLN A 674 -6.13 38.32 34.50
CA GLN A 674 -6.45 36.89 34.51
C GLN A 674 -7.72 36.63 35.33
N ALA A 675 -8.86 36.48 34.65
CA ALA A 675 -10.08 35.98 35.27
C ALA A 675 -9.85 34.54 35.73
N ALA A 676 -10.19 34.25 36.99
CA ALA A 676 -10.02 32.91 37.56
C ALA A 676 -10.94 31.89 36.88
N VAL A 677 -10.36 31.00 36.09
CA VAL A 677 -11.01 29.88 35.41
C VAL A 677 -10.20 28.60 35.69
N GLU A 678 -10.88 27.46 35.67
CA GLU A 678 -10.36 26.10 35.90
C GLU A 678 -8.91 25.87 35.39
N PRO A 679 -8.03 25.22 36.18
CA PRO A 679 -6.60 25.16 35.90
C PRO A 679 -6.24 24.48 34.58
N GLU A 680 -7.03 23.52 34.11
CA GLU A 680 -6.80 22.85 32.82
C GLU A 680 -7.06 23.75 31.60
N ALA A 681 -7.96 24.74 31.72
CA ALA A 681 -8.23 25.69 30.64
C ALA A 681 -7.08 26.68 30.43
N ASN A 682 -6.31 26.97 31.48
CA ASN A 682 -5.24 27.96 31.48
C ASN A 682 -4.03 27.50 30.65
N GLU A 683 -3.63 26.23 30.75
CA GLU A 683 -2.55 25.68 29.90
C GLU A 683 -2.91 25.71 28.40
N ALA A 684 -4.16 25.40 28.06
CA ALA A 684 -4.64 25.43 26.68
C ALA A 684 -4.69 26.87 26.10
N GLY A 685 -5.12 27.85 26.90
CA GLY A 685 -5.13 29.27 26.53
C GLY A 685 -3.72 29.81 26.28
N VAL A 686 -2.79 29.60 27.22
CA VAL A 686 -1.39 30.04 27.08
C VAL A 686 -0.68 29.34 25.90
N CYS A 687 -1.01 28.08 25.62
CA CYS A 687 -0.53 27.38 24.43
C CYS A 687 -1.07 28.00 23.13
N PHE A 688 -2.35 28.40 23.10
CA PHE A 688 -2.94 29.08 21.94
C PHE A 688 -2.29 30.45 21.70
N GLU A 689 -2.20 31.32 22.71
CA GLU A 689 -1.67 32.68 22.56
C GLU A 689 -0.19 32.71 22.16
N SER A 690 0.63 31.79 22.69
CA SER A 690 2.04 31.68 22.29
C SER A 690 2.20 31.22 20.84
N ILE A 691 1.33 30.34 20.35
CA ILE A 691 1.27 29.92 18.94
C ILE A 691 0.73 31.05 18.05
N ASP A 692 -0.29 31.80 18.49
CA ASP A 692 -0.84 32.95 17.78
C ASP A 692 0.21 34.06 17.58
N MET A 693 0.95 34.38 18.65
CA MET A 693 2.02 35.37 18.65
C MET A 693 3.20 34.94 17.75
N GLN A 694 3.56 33.66 17.71
CA GLN A 694 4.57 33.15 16.76
C GLN A 694 4.10 33.34 15.31
N ARG A 695 2.83 33.01 15.00
CA ARG A 695 2.25 33.21 13.66
C ARG A 695 2.25 34.69 13.27
N GLU A 696 1.80 35.57 14.16
CA GLU A 696 1.78 37.02 13.90
C GLU A 696 3.20 37.56 13.67
N ALA A 697 4.20 37.07 14.41
CA ALA A 697 5.61 37.42 14.19
C ALA A 697 6.15 36.93 12.84
N GLU A 698 5.92 35.68 12.46
CA GLU A 698 6.28 35.14 11.14
C GLU A 698 5.60 35.92 10.00
N GLU A 699 4.34 36.31 10.20
CA GLU A 699 3.54 37.05 9.21
C GLU A 699 4.01 38.50 9.04
N ASN A 700 4.38 39.18 10.12
CA ASN A 700 5.00 40.51 10.07
C ASN A 700 6.38 40.49 9.37
N ILE A 701 7.11 39.36 9.39
CA ILE A 701 8.43 39.20 8.75
C ILE A 701 8.32 38.77 7.27
N CYS A 702 7.27 38.03 6.89
CA CYS A 702 7.23 37.34 5.58
C CYS A 702 5.87 37.29 4.85
N ALA A 703 4.74 37.58 5.51
CA ALA A 703 3.40 37.33 4.95
C ALA A 703 2.52 38.56 4.70
N ALA A 704 2.88 39.74 5.23
CA ALA A 704 2.15 40.98 5.01
C ALA A 704 1.94 41.28 3.51
N PHE A 705 0.81 41.92 3.20
CA PHE A 705 0.60 42.64 1.93
C PHE A 705 1.23 44.04 2.07
N THR A 706 1.66 44.66 0.96
CA THR A 706 2.09 46.07 1.00
C THR A 706 0.92 46.97 1.39
N GLN A 707 1.19 48.20 1.86
CA GLN A 707 0.12 49.11 2.30
C GLN A 707 -0.89 49.47 1.20
N GLU A 708 -0.53 49.34 -0.08
CA GLU A 708 -1.43 49.63 -1.21
C GLU A 708 -2.27 48.41 -1.56
N GLU A 709 -1.66 47.23 -1.69
CA GLU A 709 -2.35 45.95 -1.87
C GLU A 709 -3.33 45.68 -0.71
N ALA A 710 -2.91 45.96 0.53
CA ALA A 710 -3.75 45.84 1.73
C ALA A 710 -4.98 46.76 1.67
N LYS A 711 -4.87 47.96 1.06
CA LYS A 711 -6.01 48.85 0.83
C LYS A 711 -6.93 48.29 -0.26
N GLU A 712 -6.38 47.82 -1.39
CA GLU A 712 -7.21 47.24 -2.46
C GLU A 712 -7.96 46.00 -1.97
N ILE A 713 -7.29 45.08 -1.25
CA ILE A 713 -7.91 43.85 -0.74
C ILE A 713 -8.99 44.18 0.31
N ARG A 714 -8.76 45.12 1.23
CA ARG A 714 -9.81 45.56 2.17
C ARG A 714 -10.99 46.20 1.46
N LEU A 715 -10.76 47.03 0.43
CA LEU A 715 -11.83 47.59 -0.40
C LEU A 715 -12.61 46.49 -1.15
N GLU A 716 -11.93 45.48 -1.68
CA GLU A 716 -12.58 44.33 -2.31
C GLU A 716 -13.43 43.55 -1.31
N ILE A 717 -12.93 43.24 -0.11
CA ILE A 717 -13.71 42.59 0.96
C ILE A 717 -14.96 43.43 1.30
N LEU A 718 -14.79 44.73 1.54
CA LEU A 718 -15.86 45.64 2.00
C LEU A 718 -16.92 46.02 0.94
N GLN A 719 -16.74 45.66 -0.34
CA GLN A 719 -17.63 46.05 -1.45
C GLN A 719 -19.13 45.68 -1.28
N LEU A 720 -19.49 44.80 -0.35
CA LEU A 720 -20.87 44.38 -0.11
C LEU A 720 -21.62 45.11 1.02
N GLY A 721 -21.02 46.11 1.67
CA GLY A 721 -21.77 47.05 2.50
C GLY A 721 -22.75 47.94 1.71
N ILE A 722 -22.50 48.15 0.41
CA ILE A 722 -23.20 49.16 -0.41
C ILE A 722 -24.30 48.56 -1.30
N LYS A 723 -24.06 47.40 -1.94
CA LYS A 723 -24.95 46.88 -3.00
C LYS A 723 -26.36 46.45 -2.52
N LYS A 724 -26.56 46.19 -1.21
CA LYS A 724 -27.92 45.94 -0.65
C LYS A 724 -28.73 47.23 -0.43
N LYS A 725 -28.11 48.41 -0.35
CA LYS A 725 -28.81 49.67 0.00
C LYS A 725 -29.43 50.39 -1.20
N ALA A 726 -29.00 50.07 -2.43
CA ALA A 726 -29.46 50.69 -3.67
C ALA A 726 -30.84 50.22 -4.18
N VAL A 727 -31.48 49.26 -3.49
CA VAL A 727 -32.80 48.71 -3.87
C VAL A 727 -33.93 49.19 -2.93
N SER A 728 -33.60 49.84 -1.80
CA SER A 728 -34.58 50.29 -0.81
C SER A 728 -34.98 51.78 -0.92
N THR A 729 -34.41 52.54 -1.85
CA THR A 729 -34.65 54.00 -2.00
C THR A 729 -35.49 54.33 -3.23
N ALA A 730 -36.67 53.72 -3.34
CA ALA A 730 -37.61 53.91 -4.45
C ALA A 730 -39.10 53.83 -4.01
N SER A 731 -39.42 54.25 -2.78
CA SER A 731 -40.82 54.37 -2.32
C SER A 731 -40.97 55.43 -1.23
N THR A 732 -42.20 55.98 -1.11
CA THR A 732 -42.66 56.91 -0.06
C THR A 732 -41.76 58.14 0.20
N ALA A 733 -41.89 59.14 -0.67
CA ALA A 733 -42.09 60.49 -0.15
C ALA A 733 -43.58 60.63 0.20
N THR A 734 -43.90 61.14 1.39
CA THR A 734 -45.28 61.40 1.84
C THR A 734 -45.31 62.71 2.61
N ASP A 735 -45.86 63.75 1.99
CA ASP A 735 -46.27 64.95 2.72
C ASP A 735 -47.65 64.78 3.36
N HIS A 736 -47.90 65.52 4.43
CA HIS A 736 -49.16 65.49 5.17
C HIS A 736 -50.32 66.12 4.38
N VAL A 737 -51.57 65.74 4.69
CA VAL A 737 -52.55 66.63 5.37
C VAL A 737 -53.94 65.95 5.57
N THR A 738 -54.38 65.96 6.84
CA THR A 738 -55.75 65.83 7.41
C THR A 738 -56.81 64.85 6.87
N ALA A 739 -57.20 63.94 7.78
CA ALA A 739 -58.56 63.75 8.33
C ALA A 739 -59.79 63.41 7.45
N GLY A 740 -60.50 62.36 7.88
CA GLY A 740 -61.96 62.39 8.04
C GLY A 740 -62.80 61.52 7.10
N GLY A 741 -63.88 60.95 7.67
CA GLY A 741 -65.12 60.72 6.93
C GLY A 741 -65.26 59.40 6.17
N ALA A 742 -65.85 58.41 6.83
CA ALA A 742 -66.28 57.13 6.26
C ALA A 742 -67.19 57.22 5.01
N GLY A 743 -67.00 56.28 4.08
CA GLY A 743 -68.10 55.39 3.69
C GLY A 743 -68.40 55.18 2.20
N ARG A 744 -69.20 54.10 1.98
CA ARG A 744 -69.84 53.65 0.72
C ARG A 744 -68.88 53.03 -0.33
N ARG A 745 -68.96 51.71 -0.59
CA ARG A 745 -69.99 50.92 -1.37
C ARG A 745 -69.65 50.93 -2.88
N SER A 746 -69.93 49.92 -3.72
CA SER A 746 -70.71 48.66 -3.62
C SER A 746 -70.34 47.79 -4.87
N VAL A 747 -70.17 46.44 -4.87
CA VAL A 747 -71.12 45.30 -4.78
C VAL A 747 -71.11 44.42 -6.07
N GLU A 748 -71.19 43.10 -5.88
CA GLU A 748 -71.63 41.98 -6.76
C GLU A 748 -71.29 41.85 -8.26
N LEU A 749 -70.59 40.75 -8.58
CA LEU A 749 -70.99 39.63 -9.47
C LEU A 749 -72.00 39.87 -10.63
N SER A 750 -71.62 39.49 -11.87
CA SER A 750 -72.30 38.39 -12.61
C SER A 750 -71.68 37.99 -13.99
N ARG A 751 -71.86 36.68 -14.31
CA ARG A 751 -71.80 35.88 -15.57
C ARG A 751 -71.57 36.59 -16.95
N SER A 752 -70.94 36.00 -17.97
CA SER A 752 -71.41 34.79 -18.72
C SER A 752 -70.58 34.44 -20.00
N SER A 753 -70.64 33.17 -20.48
CA SER A 753 -70.46 32.63 -21.89
C SER A 753 -69.21 32.97 -22.77
N SER A 754 -68.76 32.18 -23.78
CA SER A 754 -69.14 30.83 -24.31
C SER A 754 -68.09 30.19 -25.27
N MET A 755 -67.95 28.84 -25.19
CA MET A 755 -67.66 27.77 -26.19
C MET A 755 -66.93 27.97 -27.56
N GLY A 756 -66.03 27.01 -27.87
CA GLY A 756 -65.85 26.35 -29.20
C GLY A 756 -64.72 26.87 -30.14
N SER A 757 -64.17 26.10 -31.10
CA SER A 757 -64.12 24.63 -31.33
C SER A 757 -63.07 24.22 -32.40
N HIS A 758 -62.67 22.94 -32.42
CA HIS A 758 -61.96 22.15 -33.48
C HIS A 758 -60.64 22.62 -34.17
N GLY A 759 -59.76 21.63 -34.46
CA GLY A 759 -58.68 21.72 -35.46
C GLY A 759 -57.55 20.69 -35.25
N SER A 760 -57.28 19.79 -36.21
CA SER A 760 -56.22 18.76 -36.07
C SER A 760 -55.53 18.41 -37.40
N VAL A 761 -54.23 18.75 -37.49
CA VAL A 761 -53.18 18.28 -38.42
C VAL A 761 -51.83 18.57 -37.70
N GLY A 762 -50.72 17.83 -37.79
CA GLY A 762 -50.43 16.57 -38.47
C GLY A 762 -49.03 16.60 -39.15
N ILE A 763 -48.29 15.49 -39.06
CA ILE A 763 -47.07 15.13 -39.83
C ILE A 763 -45.70 15.68 -39.33
N LEU A 764 -44.67 14.90 -39.69
CA LEU A 764 -43.29 14.79 -39.17
C LEU A 764 -42.34 15.93 -39.58
N GLY A 765 -41.18 15.99 -38.89
CA GLY A 765 -39.90 16.28 -39.55
C GLY A 765 -38.94 17.15 -38.75
N ARG A 766 -37.88 16.58 -38.13
CA ARG A 766 -36.84 17.37 -37.44
C ARG A 766 -35.43 16.82 -37.60
N THR A 767 -34.86 17.02 -38.78
CA THR A 767 -33.41 17.01 -39.01
C THR A 767 -32.87 18.43 -38.92
N ILE A 768 -31.80 18.66 -38.15
CA ILE A 768 -31.01 19.91 -38.21
C ILE A 768 -29.53 19.54 -38.24
N SER A 769 -28.80 20.15 -39.17
CA SER A 769 -27.33 20.06 -39.29
C SER A 769 -26.75 21.48 -39.45
N LEU A 770 -25.42 21.57 -39.39
CA LEU A 770 -24.58 22.75 -39.23
C LEU A 770 -24.98 24.02 -40.04
N GLY A 771 -25.05 25.15 -39.34
CA GLY A 771 -24.08 26.25 -39.45
C GLY A 771 -24.15 27.27 -40.61
N SER A 772 -23.78 28.52 -40.31
CA SER A 772 -23.32 29.53 -41.28
C SER A 772 -22.67 30.74 -40.55
N THR A 773 -21.97 31.62 -41.28
CA THR A 773 -21.27 32.81 -40.74
C THR A 773 -21.72 34.11 -41.41
N SER A 774 -21.56 35.27 -40.72
CA SER A 774 -20.96 36.55 -41.21
C SER A 774 -21.64 37.89 -40.79
N ARG A 775 -20.75 38.86 -40.46
CA ARG A 775 -20.76 40.34 -40.57
C ARG A 775 -22.06 41.19 -40.64
N ALA A 776 -22.18 42.16 -39.71
CA ALA A 776 -22.22 43.65 -39.90
C ALA A 776 -22.27 44.33 -38.49
N ALA A 777 -21.42 45.31 -38.11
CA ALA A 777 -21.37 46.76 -38.41
C ALA A 777 -22.55 47.57 -37.79
N VAL A 778 -22.43 48.83 -37.29
CA VAL A 778 -21.44 49.92 -37.51
C VAL A 778 -21.30 50.91 -36.30
N SER A 779 -20.16 51.63 -36.25
CA SER A 779 -19.97 53.07 -35.87
C SER A 779 -19.88 53.59 -34.41
N SER A 780 -18.69 54.18 -34.10
CA SER A 780 -18.39 55.49 -33.46
C SER A 780 -17.26 55.36 -32.40
N LEU A 781 -16.01 55.82 -32.61
CA LEU A 781 -15.49 57.22 -32.68
C LEU A 781 -15.78 58.02 -31.39
N VAL A 782 -14.82 58.66 -30.70
CA VAL A 782 -13.42 59.11 -30.98
C VAL A 782 -12.51 58.75 -29.78
N GLY A 783 -11.24 58.27 -29.90
CA GLY A 783 -9.97 59.01 -30.10
C GLY A 783 -9.47 59.68 -28.79
N THR A 784 -8.21 59.57 -28.33
CA THR A 784 -6.90 59.61 -29.04
C THR A 784 -5.82 58.65 -28.49
N ALA A 785 -4.75 58.45 -29.27
CA ALA A 785 -3.47 57.77 -28.94
C ALA A 785 -2.30 58.72 -29.37
N PRO A 786 -0.99 58.35 -29.56
CA PRO A 786 -0.25 57.07 -29.43
C PRO A 786 0.56 57.04 -28.08
N THR A 787 1.76 56.45 -27.82
CA THR A 787 2.95 55.90 -28.53
C THR A 787 3.59 54.72 -27.75
N SER A 788 4.86 54.37 -27.97
CA SER A 788 5.35 53.39 -28.97
C SER A 788 6.80 52.93 -28.64
N MET A 789 7.34 51.95 -29.40
CA MET A 789 8.69 51.30 -29.34
C MET A 789 8.77 50.03 -28.45
N MET A 790 9.44 48.93 -28.83
CA MET A 790 10.03 48.49 -30.12
C MET A 790 10.20 46.95 -30.14
N SER A 791 10.52 46.34 -31.30
CA SER A 791 10.88 44.90 -31.45
C SER A 791 12.02 44.71 -32.46
N PRO A 792 12.78 43.60 -32.39
CA PRO A 792 12.83 42.63 -33.52
C PRO A 792 12.78 41.15 -33.05
N LEU A 793 12.18 40.19 -33.77
CA LEU A 793 12.68 39.48 -34.97
C LEU A 793 13.96 38.63 -34.67
N ALA A 794 14.01 37.29 -34.59
CA ALA A 794 13.42 36.15 -35.34
C ALA A 794 14.25 35.66 -36.55
N SER A 795 14.48 34.34 -36.63
CA SER A 795 15.03 33.62 -37.81
C SER A 795 14.67 32.11 -37.73
N ALA A 796 14.75 31.38 -38.84
CA ALA A 796 14.29 29.99 -39.00
C ALA A 796 15.14 29.20 -40.02
N VAL A 797 15.03 27.86 -40.04
CA VAL A 797 15.45 27.02 -41.19
C VAL A 797 14.49 25.85 -41.44
N ALA A 798 13.96 25.82 -42.67
CA ALA A 798 13.46 24.72 -43.52
C ALA A 798 12.81 23.43 -42.96
N SER A 799 11.70 23.06 -43.61
CA SER A 799 11.29 21.66 -43.82
C SER A 799 11.57 21.25 -45.28
N VAL A 800 11.85 19.98 -45.55
CA VAL A 800 12.04 19.45 -46.92
C VAL A 800 10.86 18.59 -47.32
N VAL A 801 10.31 18.86 -48.51
CA VAL A 801 9.30 18.03 -49.18
C VAL A 801 9.93 17.42 -50.43
N VAL A 802 9.74 16.12 -50.63
CA VAL A 802 10.03 15.43 -51.90
C VAL A 802 8.74 14.75 -52.37
N ALA A 803 8.39 14.97 -53.64
CA ALA A 803 7.21 14.37 -54.28
C ALA A 803 7.66 13.45 -55.42
N LEU A 804 6.88 12.39 -55.68
CA LEU A 804 6.99 11.48 -56.83
C LEU A 804 5.56 10.93 -57.15
N PRO A 805 5.31 10.16 -58.24
CA PRO A 805 4.49 10.64 -59.35
C PRO A 805 3.20 9.79 -59.59
N PRO A 806 2.37 10.08 -60.62
CA PRO A 806 0.98 9.58 -60.67
C PRO A 806 0.79 8.19 -61.32
N ALA A 807 -0.45 7.71 -61.22
CA ALA A 807 -0.92 6.34 -61.46
C ALA A 807 -0.75 5.76 -62.88
N MET A 808 -0.71 4.42 -62.93
CA MET A 808 -1.22 3.62 -64.06
C MET A 808 -2.30 2.64 -63.58
N LYS A 809 -3.24 2.29 -64.47
CA LYS A 809 -4.31 1.31 -64.20
C LYS A 809 -3.93 -0.08 -64.75
N GLY A 810 -4.28 -1.13 -64.01
CA GLY A 810 -4.26 -2.52 -64.46
C GLY A 810 -5.23 -3.34 -63.59
N ALA A 811 -6.00 -4.25 -64.19
CA ALA A 811 -7.08 -4.99 -63.50
C ALA A 811 -6.67 -6.43 -63.18
N GLY A 812 -7.26 -7.04 -62.14
CA GLY A 812 -7.06 -8.47 -61.88
C GLY A 812 -7.60 -9.00 -60.55
N VAL A 813 -8.90 -9.33 -60.52
CA VAL A 813 -9.55 -10.42 -59.73
C VAL A 813 -9.33 -10.49 -58.20
N ALA A 814 -10.42 -10.62 -57.45
CA ALA A 814 -10.38 -10.82 -56.00
C ALA A 814 -10.00 -12.27 -55.61
N ASN A 815 -9.24 -12.42 -54.52
CA ASN A 815 -9.42 -13.59 -53.64
C ASN A 815 -9.01 -13.28 -52.19
N ARG A 816 -9.67 -13.94 -51.22
CA ARG A 816 -9.55 -13.67 -49.78
C ARG A 816 -9.02 -14.90 -49.06
N ARG A 817 -7.77 -14.84 -48.57
CA ARG A 817 -7.15 -15.86 -47.71
C ARG A 817 -6.44 -15.16 -46.54
N GLU A 818 -6.89 -15.39 -45.31
CA GLU A 818 -6.55 -16.54 -44.43
C GLU A 818 -5.22 -16.34 -43.71
N VAL A 819 -5.30 -15.76 -42.50
CA VAL A 819 -4.38 -16.02 -41.39
C VAL A 819 -5.24 -16.61 -40.27
N GLN A 820 -4.74 -17.64 -39.60
CA GLN A 820 -5.56 -18.56 -38.79
C GLN A 820 -5.61 -18.14 -37.32
N ASN A 821 -6.81 -18.10 -36.75
CA ASN A 821 -7.01 -18.24 -35.31
C ASN A 821 -7.25 -19.73 -34.99
N SER A 822 -6.44 -20.32 -34.12
CA SER A 822 -6.65 -21.66 -33.58
C SER A 822 -7.40 -21.60 -32.24
N SER A 823 -8.73 -21.66 -32.27
CA SER A 823 -9.57 -21.80 -31.07
C SER A 823 -10.48 -23.02 -31.22
N THR A 824 -10.31 -24.01 -30.35
CA THR A 824 -11.09 -25.25 -30.35
C THR A 824 -12.53 -25.04 -29.85
N PRO A 825 -13.52 -25.86 -30.27
CA PRO A 825 -14.92 -25.46 -30.30
C PRO A 825 -15.75 -25.92 -29.09
N PRO A 826 -16.87 -25.21 -28.78
CA PRO A 826 -17.93 -25.72 -27.92
C PRO A 826 -18.89 -26.66 -28.69
N VAL A 827 -19.64 -27.49 -27.97
CA VAL A 827 -20.75 -28.29 -28.53
C VAL A 827 -22.06 -27.89 -27.87
N GLY A 828 -22.96 -27.29 -28.66
CA GLY A 828 -24.30 -26.87 -28.25
C GLY A 828 -25.41 -27.82 -28.69
N ARG A 829 -26.52 -27.79 -27.96
CA ARG A 829 -27.72 -28.64 -28.14
C ARG A 829 -28.65 -28.10 -29.24
N ALA A 830 -29.20 -28.97 -30.10
CA ALA A 830 -30.19 -28.64 -31.13
C ALA A 830 -31.26 -29.74 -31.28
N THR A 831 -32.37 -29.49 -31.99
CA THR A 831 -33.63 -30.27 -31.83
C THR A 831 -34.39 -30.62 -33.13
N GLY A 832 -34.67 -31.92 -33.33
CA GLY A 832 -35.76 -32.48 -34.16
C GLY A 832 -35.58 -32.48 -35.69
N PRO A 833 -36.52 -33.05 -36.49
CA PRO A 833 -37.73 -33.81 -36.09
C PRO A 833 -38.01 -35.15 -36.85
N SER A 834 -38.97 -35.97 -36.36
CA SER A 834 -39.68 -37.09 -37.05
C SER A 834 -38.87 -38.38 -37.39
N THR A 835 -39.40 -39.61 -37.55
CA THR A 835 -40.78 -40.18 -37.71
C THR A 835 -40.94 -41.59 -37.07
N GLY A 836 -42.13 -41.92 -36.53
CA GLY A 836 -42.68 -43.30 -36.33
C GLY A 836 -42.04 -44.22 -35.24
N ALA A 837 -42.63 -45.35 -34.81
CA ALA A 837 -44.05 -45.79 -34.79
C ALA A 837 -44.27 -47.04 -33.87
N GLY A 838 -45.22 -46.99 -32.92
CA GLY A 838 -45.71 -48.13 -32.09
C GLY A 838 -44.72 -48.76 -31.07
N SER A 839 -45.10 -49.68 -30.16
CA SER A 839 -46.40 -50.02 -29.53
C SER A 839 -46.23 -51.11 -28.45
N HIS A 840 -47.03 -51.09 -27.36
CA HIS A 840 -47.14 -52.14 -26.31
C HIS A 840 -45.91 -52.31 -25.35
N THR A 841 -45.98 -52.82 -24.11
CA THR A 841 -47.11 -53.38 -23.32
C THR A 841 -47.01 -53.10 -21.80
N LYS A 842 -48.12 -53.38 -21.10
CA LYS A 842 -48.49 -53.16 -19.68
C LYS A 842 -47.60 -53.77 -18.57
N SER A 843 -47.70 -53.11 -17.39
CA SER A 843 -48.02 -53.64 -16.03
C SER A 843 -47.02 -54.37 -15.11
N SER A 844 -46.73 -53.70 -13.99
CA SER A 844 -47.17 -54.01 -12.59
C SER A 844 -46.31 -54.80 -11.58
N ILE A 845 -45.97 -54.08 -10.49
CA ILE A 845 -46.20 -54.39 -9.06
C ILE A 845 -45.76 -55.77 -8.50
N LEU A 846 -44.85 -55.79 -7.51
CA LEU A 846 -45.10 -56.26 -6.13
C LEU A 846 -43.89 -56.09 -5.19
N SER A 847 -44.19 -55.78 -3.92
CA SER A 847 -43.31 -56.00 -2.75
C SER A 847 -43.89 -57.16 -1.91
N PRO A 848 -43.17 -57.72 -0.92
CA PRO A 848 -43.41 -57.29 0.47
C PRO A 848 -42.16 -57.37 1.39
N SER A 849 -42.37 -57.28 2.71
CA SER A 849 -41.38 -56.86 3.71
C SER A 849 -41.02 -57.91 4.78
N SER A 850 -40.07 -57.52 5.66
CA SER A 850 -40.02 -57.76 7.12
C SER A 850 -39.34 -59.01 7.70
N ALA A 851 -38.48 -58.77 8.72
CA ALA A 851 -38.56 -59.33 10.08
C ALA A 851 -37.48 -58.68 11.00
N MET A 852 -37.63 -58.77 12.33
CA MET A 852 -36.63 -58.34 13.33
C MET A 852 -36.39 -59.43 14.37
N ALA A 853 -35.19 -59.48 14.96
CA ALA A 853 -34.91 -60.14 16.25
C ALA A 853 -33.66 -59.50 16.90
N ALA A 854 -33.50 -59.66 18.21
CA ALA A 854 -32.39 -59.08 18.99
C ALA A 854 -31.79 -60.11 19.96
N GLY A 855 -30.53 -59.94 20.38
CA GLY A 855 -29.88 -60.83 21.35
C GLY A 855 -28.45 -60.45 21.73
N SER A 856 -28.25 -60.20 23.02
CA SER A 856 -26.98 -60.18 23.79
C SER A 856 -27.27 -60.94 25.12
N PRO A 857 -26.37 -61.13 26.12
CA PRO A 857 -24.99 -60.61 26.31
C PRO A 857 -23.98 -61.61 26.98
N VAL A 858 -22.85 -61.08 27.52
CA VAL A 858 -22.10 -61.52 28.75
C VAL A 858 -20.74 -62.29 28.63
N LYS A 859 -19.66 -61.62 29.08
CA LYS A 859 -18.36 -62.06 29.70
C LYS A 859 -17.38 -63.04 29.01
N GLY A 860 -16.07 -62.78 29.20
CA GLY A 860 -15.03 -63.86 29.20
C GLY A 860 -13.54 -63.45 29.17
N SER A 861 -12.97 -63.00 30.30
CA SER A 861 -11.54 -63.17 30.73
C SER A 861 -10.33 -63.15 29.74
N ASN A 862 -9.41 -62.21 30.00
CA ASN A 862 -7.92 -62.34 29.82
C ASN A 862 -7.36 -63.63 30.47
N PRO A 863 -6.14 -64.16 30.14
CA PRO A 863 -4.90 -63.36 30.02
C PRO A 863 -3.76 -63.84 29.06
N SER A 864 -2.71 -63.01 28.98
CA SER A 864 -1.32 -63.31 28.57
C SER A 864 -0.57 -64.12 29.67
N PRO A 865 0.74 -64.53 29.57
CA PRO A 865 1.77 -64.17 28.57
C PRO A 865 2.79 -65.27 28.15
N SER A 866 3.82 -64.86 27.40
CA SER A 866 5.22 -65.36 27.41
C SER A 866 5.62 -66.72 26.80
N SER A 867 6.37 -66.62 25.67
CA SER A 867 7.65 -67.32 25.35
C SER A 867 7.84 -68.85 25.52
N ALA A 868 8.25 -69.53 24.42
CA ALA A 868 9.38 -70.48 24.46
C ALA A 868 9.98 -70.81 23.07
N LEU A 869 11.22 -71.28 23.10
CA LEU A 869 12.21 -71.56 22.04
C LEU A 869 11.92 -72.70 21.04
N ALA A 870 12.52 -72.53 19.84
CA ALA A 870 13.37 -73.47 19.08
C ALA A 870 12.85 -74.82 18.52
N THR A 871 13.22 -75.11 17.25
CA THR A 871 14.35 -75.98 16.83
C THR A 871 14.43 -76.06 15.29
N GLY A 872 15.49 -76.63 14.68
CA GLY A 872 15.46 -76.96 13.23
C GLY A 872 16.70 -76.71 12.34
N SER A 873 17.90 -77.05 12.81
CA SER A 873 19.14 -77.40 12.06
C SER A 873 19.20 -77.27 10.51
N HIS A 874 20.28 -76.69 9.96
CA HIS A 874 21.44 -77.45 9.42
C HIS A 874 22.56 -76.59 8.74
N ASN A 875 23.66 -76.41 9.47
CA ASN A 875 25.06 -76.83 9.14
C ASN A 875 25.36 -77.38 7.70
N ILE A 876 26.53 -77.16 7.04
CA ILE A 876 27.84 -76.61 7.49
C ILE A 876 28.85 -76.35 6.31
N LYS A 877 29.95 -75.60 6.57
CA LYS A 877 31.22 -75.43 5.80
C LYS A 877 31.14 -74.74 4.40
N SER A 878 31.92 -73.73 4.00
CA SER A 878 33.28 -73.17 4.30
C SER A 878 34.44 -73.69 3.43
N VAL A 879 35.27 -72.78 2.87
CA VAL A 879 36.76 -72.79 2.87
C VAL A 879 37.34 -71.72 1.89
N HIS A 880 38.09 -70.75 2.43
CA HIS A 880 39.25 -70.11 1.75
C HIS A 880 40.51 -70.89 2.18
N PRO A 881 41.60 -71.01 1.39
CA PRO A 881 42.69 -70.00 1.37
C PRO A 881 43.52 -70.01 0.03
N PRO A 882 44.82 -69.64 -0.04
CA PRO A 882 45.44 -68.31 0.22
C PRO A 882 46.47 -67.82 -0.86
N SER A 883 46.96 -66.58 -0.70
CA SER A 883 48.34 -66.12 -1.00
C SER A 883 48.87 -66.07 -2.46
N ALA A 884 49.92 -65.32 -2.80
CA ALA A 884 50.53 -64.08 -2.27
C ALA A 884 51.68 -63.63 -3.22
N ILE A 885 52.14 -62.37 -3.10
CA ILE A 885 53.56 -61.91 -3.21
C ILE A 885 53.60 -60.38 -2.97
N ALA A 886 54.73 -59.84 -2.49
CA ALA A 886 54.89 -58.43 -2.09
C ALA A 886 56.06 -57.73 -2.81
N GLY A 887 56.06 -56.38 -2.85
CA GLY A 887 57.20 -55.61 -3.34
C GLY A 887 57.01 -54.09 -3.40
N SER A 888 58.00 -53.36 -2.85
CA SER A 888 58.30 -51.92 -3.00
C SER A 888 59.83 -51.80 -3.06
N PRO A 889 60.48 -50.91 -3.86
CA PRO A 889 60.42 -49.46 -3.62
C PRO A 889 60.67 -48.49 -4.82
N ASN A 890 60.49 -47.18 -4.55
CA ASN A 890 61.07 -45.97 -5.18
C ASN A 890 61.97 -46.07 -6.46
N LYS A 891 61.59 -45.37 -7.56
CA LYS A 891 62.26 -44.13 -8.09
C LYS A 891 61.84 -43.69 -9.53
N SER A 892 61.85 -42.35 -9.72
CA SER A 892 62.28 -41.56 -10.91
C SER A 892 61.66 -41.67 -12.34
N THR A 893 61.35 -40.47 -12.89
CA THR A 893 61.52 -40.00 -14.31
C THR A 893 60.71 -40.64 -15.47
N SER A 894 60.34 -39.94 -16.55
CA SER A 894 60.30 -38.49 -16.85
C SER A 894 59.52 -38.12 -18.15
N SER A 895 58.74 -37.04 -18.07
CA SER A 895 58.57 -35.89 -18.99
C SER A 895 58.96 -35.92 -20.49
N SER A 896 58.06 -35.34 -21.33
CA SER A 896 58.33 -34.47 -22.51
C SER A 896 58.91 -35.14 -23.79
N MET A 897 58.63 -34.73 -25.04
CA MET A 897 58.68 -33.37 -25.61
C MET A 897 57.82 -33.10 -26.86
N VAL A 898 57.21 -31.90 -26.88
CA VAL A 898 57.33 -30.82 -27.90
C VAL A 898 57.54 -31.15 -29.39
N VAL A 899 56.69 -30.58 -30.28
CA VAL A 899 57.12 -29.76 -31.45
C VAL A 899 55.97 -28.85 -31.98
N LYS A 900 56.33 -27.63 -32.40
CA LYS A 900 55.60 -26.61 -33.19
C LYS A 900 56.51 -26.26 -34.40
N PRO A 901 56.11 -25.47 -35.44
CA PRO A 901 54.85 -24.71 -35.66
C PRO A 901 54.23 -24.95 -37.07
N GLY A 902 53.21 -24.15 -37.44
CA GLY A 902 52.70 -24.02 -38.82
C GLY A 902 51.59 -22.96 -38.93
N SER A 903 51.55 -22.18 -40.01
CA SER A 903 50.64 -21.04 -40.19
C SER A 903 49.93 -21.04 -41.56
N SER A 904 48.74 -20.42 -41.65
CA SER A 904 48.46 -19.24 -42.53
C SER A 904 46.97 -19.04 -42.92
N GLN A 905 46.46 -17.83 -42.64
CA GLN A 905 45.66 -16.95 -43.53
C GLN A 905 44.21 -17.26 -44.03
N THR A 906 43.38 -16.21 -43.92
CA THR A 906 42.33 -15.70 -44.86
C THR A 906 40.99 -16.46 -45.07
N SER A 907 39.81 -15.81 -45.25
CA SER A 907 39.40 -14.38 -45.08
C SER A 907 37.90 -14.09 -45.37
N LEU A 908 37.47 -12.82 -45.13
CA LEU A 908 36.29 -12.09 -45.71
C LEU A 908 34.87 -12.38 -45.13
N ALA A 909 33.90 -11.43 -45.07
CA ALA A 909 33.95 -9.95 -45.11
C ALA A 909 32.59 -9.23 -44.78
N ALA A 910 32.69 -8.03 -44.15
CA ALA A 910 31.91 -6.78 -44.36
C ALA A 910 30.34 -6.78 -44.24
N LEU A 911 29.58 -5.67 -44.10
CA LEU A 911 29.75 -4.19 -44.16
C LEU A 911 28.95 -3.49 -43.00
N ALA A 912 29.01 -2.18 -42.69
CA ALA A 912 30.08 -1.17 -42.70
C ALA A 912 29.62 0.22 -42.14
N ARG A 913 30.51 0.93 -41.40
CA ARG A 913 30.73 2.42 -41.37
C ARG A 913 29.67 3.35 -40.70
N SER A 914 30.00 4.57 -40.23
CA SER A 914 31.26 5.38 -40.27
C SER A 914 31.39 6.47 -39.17
N ASN A 915 32.63 6.67 -38.67
CA ASN A 915 33.33 7.95 -38.34
C ASN A 915 32.74 8.91 -37.25
N SER A 916 33.48 9.76 -36.50
CA SER A 916 34.93 10.17 -36.39
C SER A 916 35.10 11.04 -35.09
N PHE A 917 36.26 11.54 -34.58
CA PHE A 917 37.68 11.62 -35.00
C PHE A 917 38.65 11.82 -33.78
N THR A 918 39.92 12.18 -34.04
CA THR A 918 41.00 12.82 -33.21
C THR A 918 40.90 12.90 -31.66
N SER A 919 41.87 12.55 -30.79
CA SER A 919 43.35 12.40 -30.78
C SER A 919 44.19 13.57 -30.21
N SER A 920 44.79 13.40 -29.02
CA SER A 920 46.14 13.92 -28.66
C SER A 920 46.72 13.34 -27.35
N ARG A 921 48.01 13.00 -27.37
CA ARG A 921 48.91 12.71 -26.21
C ARG A 921 50.34 13.06 -26.67
N PRO A 922 51.27 13.48 -25.78
CA PRO A 922 52.10 12.56 -24.99
C PRO A 922 52.14 13.03 -23.50
N SER A 923 53.17 12.96 -22.63
CA SER A 923 54.61 12.64 -22.72
C SER A 923 55.18 12.25 -21.34
N ALA A 924 56.47 11.90 -21.30
CA ALA A 924 57.31 11.70 -20.11
C ALA A 924 57.77 13.08 -19.51
N SER A 925 58.54 13.21 -18.40
CA SER A 925 59.59 12.34 -17.83
C SER A 925 59.81 12.55 -16.31
N ALA A 926 60.81 11.86 -15.73
CA ALA A 926 61.27 11.99 -14.33
C ALA A 926 61.85 13.39 -13.98
N THR A 927 62.26 13.71 -12.74
CA THR A 927 63.61 13.37 -12.19
C THR A 927 63.81 13.83 -10.72
N GLN A 928 64.61 13.08 -9.94
CA GLN A 928 65.38 13.39 -8.70
C GLN A 928 64.76 14.01 -7.42
N LEU A 929 64.91 13.25 -6.31
CA LEU A 929 65.77 13.53 -5.14
C LEU A 929 66.14 14.98 -4.77
N THR A 930 65.90 15.35 -3.50
CA THR A 930 66.86 16.08 -2.64
C THR A 930 66.68 15.67 -1.17
N SER A 931 67.72 15.81 -0.34
CA SER A 931 67.73 15.42 1.08
C SER A 931 68.53 16.42 1.94
N VAL A 932 67.92 16.94 3.02
CA VAL A 932 68.59 17.66 4.12
C VAL A 932 67.93 17.26 5.45
N SER A 933 68.56 17.54 6.59
CA SER A 933 68.47 16.70 7.80
C SER A 933 68.22 17.45 9.13
N ALA A 934 67.93 16.63 10.16
CA ALA A 934 68.25 16.82 11.59
C ALA A 934 67.51 17.88 12.43
N SER A 935 66.69 17.39 13.38
CA SER A 935 66.91 17.58 14.84
C SER A 935 65.85 16.78 15.64
N GLY A 936 66.04 16.59 16.96
CA GLY A 936 65.09 15.87 17.82
C GLY A 936 65.59 15.70 19.26
N LYS A 937 64.79 15.08 20.15
CA LYS A 937 65.21 14.57 21.49
C LYS A 937 64.13 13.73 22.20
N SER A 938 64.60 12.78 23.02
CA SER A 938 64.00 12.16 24.23
C SER A 938 62.55 11.61 24.24
N GLY A 939 62.40 10.32 24.61
CA GLY A 939 61.17 9.71 25.14
C GLY A 939 61.09 9.82 26.69
N PRO A 940 60.68 8.78 27.48
CA PRO A 940 60.74 7.34 27.17
C PRO A 940 59.44 6.53 27.43
N VAL A 941 59.52 5.22 27.19
CA VAL A 941 58.56 4.16 27.63
C VAL A 941 58.98 3.65 29.03
N PRO A 942 58.15 2.84 29.74
CA PRO A 942 58.40 1.39 29.66
C PRO A 942 57.15 0.48 29.75
N SER A 943 57.35 -0.78 29.41
CA SER A 943 56.45 -1.93 29.62
C SER A 943 57.28 -3.12 30.11
N ILE A 944 56.73 -4.08 30.89
CA ILE A 944 57.00 -5.55 30.79
C ILE A 944 56.35 -6.38 31.95
N ALA A 945 55.63 -7.42 31.54
CA ALA A 945 55.38 -8.78 32.10
C ALA A 945 55.09 -9.11 33.59
N SER A 946 53.99 -9.87 33.79
CA SER A 946 53.84 -11.16 34.56
C SER A 946 54.32 -11.29 36.02
N SER A 947 53.62 -11.99 36.93
CA SER A 947 53.27 -13.42 36.78
C SER A 947 52.39 -14.04 37.91
N ARG A 948 51.70 -15.14 37.55
CA ARG A 948 51.20 -16.33 38.32
C ARG A 948 50.78 -16.29 39.82
N SER A 949 49.66 -17.02 40.02
CA SER A 949 49.34 -17.98 41.12
C SER A 949 48.63 -17.49 42.40
N GLY A 950 47.79 -18.38 42.96
CA GLY A 950 47.06 -18.19 44.23
C GLY A 950 45.62 -18.75 44.22
N SER A 951 45.43 -20.02 44.58
CA SER A 951 44.12 -20.61 44.90
C SER A 951 43.75 -20.33 46.38
N THR A 952 42.46 -20.26 46.76
CA THR A 952 41.67 -21.40 47.26
C THR A 952 40.19 -20.99 47.44
N GLY A 953 39.26 -21.96 47.52
CA GLY A 953 37.80 -21.70 47.53
C GLY A 953 37.08 -22.07 48.84
N THR A 954 35.77 -22.40 48.72
CA THR A 954 34.83 -22.91 49.76
C THR A 954 34.41 -21.93 50.88
N ALA A 955 33.21 -22.00 51.49
CA ALA A 955 31.91 -22.59 51.11
C ALA A 955 30.78 -22.18 52.11
N ILE A 956 29.52 -22.15 51.63
CA ILE A 956 28.24 -22.43 52.34
C ILE A 956 27.97 -21.80 53.74
N THR A 957 26.89 -20.99 53.86
CA THR A 957 25.72 -21.27 54.75
C THR A 957 24.59 -20.22 54.61
N SER A 958 23.38 -20.56 55.08
CA SER A 958 22.11 -19.81 54.95
C SER A 958 21.57 -19.30 56.29
N GLY A 959 20.78 -18.21 56.33
CA GLY A 959 20.11 -17.77 57.58
C GLY A 959 19.05 -16.65 57.49
N SER A 960 17.78 -17.05 57.28
CA SER A 960 16.53 -16.49 57.86
C SER A 960 16.05 -15.02 57.71
N ARG A 961 14.70 -14.90 57.68
CA ARG A 961 13.78 -13.73 57.75
C ARG A 961 13.61 -13.20 59.21
N PRO A 962 12.89 -12.09 59.55
CA PRO A 962 11.58 -11.64 58.99
C PRO A 962 11.20 -10.12 58.98
N GLY A 963 10.03 -9.79 58.37
CA GLY A 963 9.27 -8.53 58.56
C GLY A 963 9.68 -7.32 57.70
N LEU A 964 8.86 -6.28 57.48
CA LEU A 964 7.41 -6.08 57.73
C LEU A 964 6.89 -4.82 56.97
N SER A 965 5.60 -4.77 56.60
CA SER A 965 4.75 -3.57 56.38
C SER A 965 4.90 -2.66 55.13
N THR A 966 3.73 -2.29 54.54
CA THR A 966 3.39 -1.01 53.82
C THR A 966 4.20 -0.59 52.56
N ALA A 967 3.69 0.21 51.61
CA ALA A 967 2.33 0.57 51.16
C ALA A 967 2.41 1.24 49.74
N ALA A 968 1.25 1.61 49.19
CA ALA A 968 1.02 2.17 47.85
C ALA A 968 2.03 3.20 47.28
N GLY A 969 2.30 3.13 45.96
CA GLY A 969 2.98 4.16 45.18
C GLY A 969 3.02 3.84 43.68
N ALA A 970 2.63 4.77 42.81
CA ALA A 970 2.65 4.60 41.36
C ALA A 970 3.98 5.12 40.75
N PRO A 971 4.54 4.48 39.69
CA PRO A 971 5.78 4.92 39.08
C PRO A 971 5.57 6.08 38.09
N SER A 972 6.24 7.20 38.34
CA SER A 972 6.28 8.37 37.45
C SER A 972 7.13 8.13 36.19
N THR A 973 6.68 8.60 35.03
CA THR A 973 7.44 8.56 33.77
C THR A 973 8.71 9.43 33.82
N ALA A 974 9.87 8.84 33.57
CA ALA A 974 11.14 9.57 33.56
C ALA A 974 11.31 10.46 32.30
N ARG A 975 11.89 11.66 32.49
CA ARG A 975 12.27 12.57 31.39
C ARG A 975 13.68 12.26 30.87
N LEU A 976 13.86 12.29 29.55
CA LEU A 976 15.20 12.35 28.92
C LEU A 976 15.69 13.81 28.85
N PRO A 977 17.00 14.08 29.06
CA PRO A 977 17.57 15.41 28.94
C PRO A 977 17.94 15.76 27.49
N VAL A 978 17.71 17.03 27.10
CA VAL A 978 18.18 17.58 25.82
C VAL A 978 19.58 18.18 25.99
N LEU A 979 20.54 17.70 25.22
CA LEU A 979 21.88 18.31 25.12
C LEU A 979 21.90 19.38 24.02
N LYS A 980 22.56 20.52 24.31
CA LYS A 980 22.76 21.61 23.35
C LYS A 980 24.02 21.39 22.52
N LYS A 981 23.89 21.30 21.20
CA LYS A 981 24.67 22.07 20.23
C LYS A 981 24.07 21.96 18.83
#